data_AF-A0A954VM24-F1
#
_entry.id   AF-A0A954VM24-F1
#
_cell.length_a   1.000
_cell.length_b   1.000
_cell.length_c   1.000
_cell.angle_alpha   90.00
_cell.angle_beta   90.00
_cell.angle_gamma   90.00
#
_symmetry.space_group_name_H-M   'P 1'
#
loop_
_entity.id
_entity.type
_entity.pdbx_description
1 polymer ?
#
loop_
_entity_poly.entity_id
_entity_poly.type
_entity_poly.pdbx_seq_one_letter_code
_entity_poly.pdbx_strand_id
1 'polypeptide(L)'
;MTCESFANILTVDVAVGLRKVKTASMVSEPDLKQLVGSDMPPRTDLVAVLRHWAKTRSDAPAFYFTDGENYDQDLCITFGQLDAQARKVAAYLQRQGATGQRVLLLYPPVLDFVAGFFGCLYAGATAVPAFPPRRNRKGQRIYSIARDCQAQLALTNEQVRQQIEGDANWVEWEEVTIIASDALAHDFSDQWKPPAIQSSDIAVLQYTSGSTGRPKGVMLSHGSLVRNTELILFAFETHKNSFGVSWLPTYHDMGLVGGILSPIFVGCTMVLMSPMAFLQKPIRWLQTISHYRATTSGGPNFAYQLCVDKVADEELQGIDLSCWRTAFNGAEPVRASTLRQFAERFSQVNFDLGSFLPCYGMAETTLIVTGGPQKDPPVIKTFDSQELDNQRVVPCPSDHPAARAMVGSGQILPGEDVLIVDPELLQPSSVGAIGEIWVRSPSVGSGYWEKEEDTIASFQAFTVDGQGPFLRTGDLGFVHEQQLYVAGRLKDMIIVRGVNRYPQDIELTVEQAHDAMQSGLVAAFADNAEDRERLIIAAEVQRREGMDWDEVILSIRRSVSQQHELPPDAILLVRFGTLPRTSSGKIQRHACRDEFQRGSLKLIAEWKSWQIDLPPTEPMIAASTISGGEPGATQLGGHDLTSPDHEIVDAVTDAVRAVAQERAKQLDLDTNIVLDLGLDSLERMQIVHSLEQAFDGRFPEHILQEIETIREVSQAIERYLGKHRMRRELVPTESGLKPTENHRVPEEDYRFDQLPEFRRLKRTMMQFEMTGVPNPYFSVHQGCVRDTTRIGGKELISFASYNYIGMSGDPQVVQAVIEAAQTFGTSVSASRLVSGEKTIHRELEDELAEWLGAEAAVAMVGGHATNETTIGHLVGPGDLILHDSLAHNSIVQGAILSGARRRPFPHNDWESLESILAEVRASYRRILVAIEGVYSMDGDYPNLPKFIEIKNRHKAWLMVDEAHSLGTMGKSGRGIGEHFGVDGRDVDIWMGTLSKSMGSCGGYIAGCKELVELLKYTAPGFVFSVGLSPTNTAAALASLRLLRKEPERIAALHRNSALFLAEAQRQGLNTGDSHDTPVIPIITGNSLHALLLSRRMFDAGINVQPILYPAVEESAARLRFFVTSMHNEEQIRFTVEQLATAYQDIIR
;
A
#
# COMPACT_ATOMS: atom_id res chain seq x y z
N MET A 1 29.71 -55.64 33.78
CA MET A 1 28.33 -55.20 33.47
C MET A 1 28.39 -54.42 32.17
N THR A 2 28.17 -55.03 31.00
CA THR A 2 27.98 -54.31 29.72
C THR A 2 27.65 -55.25 28.56
N CYS A 3 26.88 -54.72 27.61
CA CYS A 3 26.54 -55.17 26.26
C CYS A 3 25.56 -56.35 26.12
N GLU A 4 24.26 -56.03 26.05
CA GLU A 4 23.26 -56.76 25.26
C GLU A 4 22.03 -55.85 25.04
N SER A 5 21.61 -55.69 23.77
CA SER A 5 20.26 -55.32 23.25
C SER A 5 20.26 -54.34 22.05
N PHE A 6 20.77 -54.83 20.92
CA PHE A 6 20.34 -54.45 19.57
C PHE A 6 19.66 -55.70 18.98
N ALA A 7 18.35 -55.67 18.75
CA ALA A 7 17.65 -56.43 17.70
C ALA A 7 16.13 -56.38 17.88
N ASN A 8 15.44 -56.03 16.79
CA ASN A 8 14.06 -56.38 16.39
C ASN A 8 13.06 -55.23 16.26
N ILE A 9 13.26 -54.34 15.27
CA ILE A 9 12.15 -53.80 14.48
C ILE A 9 12.65 -53.56 13.04
N LEU A 10 12.36 -54.49 12.13
CA LEU A 10 12.22 -54.25 10.68
C LEU A 10 11.72 -55.54 10.03
N THR A 11 10.40 -55.62 9.80
CA THR A 11 9.84 -56.43 8.72
C THR A 11 8.72 -55.63 8.08
N VAL A 12 9.01 -55.17 6.87
CA VAL A 12 8.11 -54.52 5.93
C VAL A 12 7.22 -55.60 5.35
N ASP A 13 5.90 -55.43 5.42
CA ASP A 13 4.94 -56.20 4.63
C ASP A 13 4.21 -55.26 3.67
N VAL A 14 4.45 -55.51 2.38
CA VAL A 14 3.90 -54.76 1.24
C VAL A 14 2.54 -55.36 0.92
N ALA A 15 1.46 -54.66 1.28
CA ALA A 15 0.12 -54.94 0.78
C ALA A 15 -0.72 -53.65 0.68
N VAL A 16 -0.97 -53.25 -0.57
CA VAL A 16 -1.94 -52.28 -1.12
C VAL A 16 -2.86 -51.62 -0.07
N GLY A 17 -2.59 -50.34 0.18
CA GLY A 17 -3.28 -49.51 1.16
C GLY A 17 -4.65 -49.01 0.72
N LEU A 18 -5.66 -49.33 1.53
CA LEU A 18 -6.89 -48.56 1.74
C LEU A 18 -7.23 -48.69 3.24
N ARG A 19 -6.44 -48.05 4.11
CA ARG A 19 -6.80 -47.93 5.53
C ARG A 19 -7.48 -46.59 5.75
N LYS A 20 -8.82 -46.67 5.93
CA LYS A 20 -9.64 -45.62 6.51
C LYS A 20 -8.92 -45.06 7.74
N VAL A 21 -8.64 -43.77 7.76
CA VAL A 21 -8.52 -43.06 9.04
C VAL A 21 -9.92 -43.04 9.60
N LYS A 22 -10.28 -44.07 10.35
CA LYS A 22 -11.32 -43.93 11.37
C LYS A 22 -10.72 -42.95 12.39
N THR A 23 -10.99 -41.67 12.20
CA THR A 23 -10.97 -40.71 13.30
C THR A 23 -11.76 -41.35 14.44
N ALA A 24 -11.18 -41.39 15.63
CA ALA A 24 -11.78 -42.02 16.78
C ALA A 24 -13.10 -41.29 17.12
N SER A 25 -14.21 -41.77 16.56
CA SER A 25 -15.54 -41.48 17.05
C SER A 25 -15.65 -42.12 18.43
N MET A 26 -15.44 -41.32 19.48
CA MET A 26 -16.01 -41.46 20.83
C MET A 26 -15.30 -40.48 21.78
N VAL A 27 -15.33 -39.17 21.49
CA VAL A 27 -15.34 -38.20 22.60
C VAL A 27 -16.81 -38.13 23.01
N SER A 28 -17.13 -38.62 24.21
CA SER A 28 -18.45 -38.48 24.81
C SER A 28 -18.88 -37.02 24.75
N GLU A 29 -20.17 -36.73 24.50
CA GLU A 29 -20.69 -35.37 24.58
C GLU A 29 -20.12 -34.67 25.81
N PRO A 30 -19.55 -33.46 25.67
CA PRO A 30 -18.93 -32.78 26.78
C PRO A 30 -19.97 -32.59 27.88
N ASP A 31 -19.58 -32.91 29.12
CA ASP A 31 -20.40 -32.65 30.29
C ASP A 31 -20.42 -31.13 30.54
N LEU A 32 -21.25 -30.41 29.79
CA LEU A 32 -21.40 -28.95 29.84
C LEU A 32 -21.68 -28.45 31.27
N LYS A 33 -22.22 -29.32 32.15
CA LYS A 33 -22.43 -29.01 33.56
C LYS A 33 -21.12 -28.77 34.32
N GLN A 34 -19.99 -29.32 33.88
CA GLN A 34 -18.68 -29.04 34.48
C GLN A 34 -18.21 -27.62 34.17
N LEU A 35 -18.60 -27.06 33.03
CA LEU A 35 -18.20 -25.72 32.59
C LEU A 35 -19.15 -24.64 33.12
N VAL A 36 -20.46 -24.84 32.99
CA VAL A 36 -21.48 -23.81 33.32
C VAL A 36 -22.09 -24.02 34.72
N GLY A 37 -21.92 -25.21 35.32
CA GLY A 37 -22.50 -25.58 36.60
C GLY A 37 -23.86 -26.27 36.48
N SER A 38 -24.56 -26.43 37.60
CA SER A 38 -25.85 -27.15 37.66
C SER A 38 -27.05 -26.36 37.11
N ASP A 39 -26.93 -25.04 37.00
CA ASP A 39 -27.98 -24.13 36.52
C ASP A 39 -27.78 -23.85 35.03
N MET A 40 -28.08 -24.86 34.21
CA MET A 40 -27.94 -24.79 32.75
C MET A 40 -29.14 -24.06 32.13
N PRO A 41 -28.93 -23.15 31.17
CA PRO A 41 -30.02 -22.55 30.43
C PRO A 41 -30.70 -23.59 29.52
N PRO A 42 -31.93 -23.31 29.04
CA PRO A 42 -32.56 -24.09 27.99
C PRO A 42 -31.68 -24.18 26.73
N ARG A 43 -31.72 -25.32 26.04
CA ARG A 43 -30.97 -25.58 24.80
C ARG A 43 -31.86 -25.54 23.53
N THR A 44 -33.07 -25.01 23.65
CA THR A 44 -34.06 -24.98 22.57
C THR A 44 -33.87 -23.79 21.65
N ASP A 45 -33.72 -22.60 22.25
CA ASP A 45 -33.71 -21.32 21.56
C ASP A 45 -33.11 -20.21 22.44
N LEU A 46 -32.57 -19.18 21.79
CA LEU A 46 -31.89 -18.06 22.44
C LEU A 46 -32.82 -17.16 23.27
N VAL A 47 -34.13 -17.17 22.99
CA VAL A 47 -35.11 -16.41 23.78
C VAL A 47 -35.27 -17.08 25.14
N ALA A 48 -35.46 -18.39 25.18
CA ALA A 48 -35.54 -19.17 26.41
C ALA A 48 -34.25 -19.06 27.25
N VAL A 49 -33.08 -19.02 26.61
CA VAL A 49 -31.78 -18.76 27.26
C VAL A 49 -31.77 -17.40 27.95
N LEU A 50 -32.05 -16.31 27.24
CA LEU A 50 -32.04 -14.96 27.83
C LEU A 50 -33.09 -14.83 28.96
N ARG A 51 -34.29 -15.39 28.75
CA ARG A 51 -35.35 -15.37 29.77
C ARG A 51 -34.98 -16.17 31.03
N HIS A 52 -34.19 -17.23 30.88
CA HIS A 52 -33.69 -17.99 32.03
C HIS A 52 -32.79 -17.09 32.89
N TRP A 53 -31.80 -16.44 32.29
CA TRP A 53 -30.89 -15.55 33.01
C TRP A 53 -31.56 -14.26 33.51
N ALA A 54 -32.55 -13.73 32.80
CA ALA A 54 -33.34 -12.60 33.29
C ALA A 54 -34.12 -12.93 34.56
N LYS A 55 -34.53 -14.21 34.75
CA LYS A 55 -35.20 -14.67 35.97
C LYS A 55 -34.24 -14.99 37.11
N THR A 56 -33.10 -15.62 36.80
CA THR A 56 -32.15 -16.10 37.82
C THR A 56 -31.09 -15.07 38.19
N ARG A 57 -30.79 -14.12 37.30
CA ARG A 57 -29.73 -13.11 37.41
C ARG A 57 -30.16 -11.72 36.90
N SER A 58 -31.41 -11.32 37.17
CA SER A 58 -32.02 -10.06 36.70
C SER A 58 -31.09 -8.84 36.84
N ASP A 59 -30.47 -8.66 38.00
CA ASP A 59 -29.67 -7.46 38.32
C ASP A 59 -28.19 -7.59 37.94
N ALA A 60 -27.77 -8.76 37.43
CA ALA A 60 -26.40 -8.97 37.02
C ALA A 60 -26.14 -8.28 35.66
N PRO A 61 -24.98 -7.62 35.47
CA PRO A 61 -24.57 -7.07 34.19
C PRO A 61 -24.50 -8.16 33.11
N ALA A 62 -25.24 -7.98 32.02
CA ALA A 62 -25.11 -8.81 30.84
C ALA A 62 -24.03 -8.24 29.92
N PHE A 63 -24.16 -6.96 29.58
CA PHE A 63 -23.20 -6.25 28.74
C PHE A 63 -22.81 -4.90 29.32
N TYR A 64 -21.53 -4.58 29.18
CA TYR A 64 -21.03 -3.21 29.23
C TYR A 64 -20.73 -2.72 27.82
N PHE A 65 -20.80 -1.42 27.61
CA PHE A 65 -20.27 -0.77 26.41
C PHE A 65 -19.32 0.35 26.82
N THR A 66 -18.09 0.30 26.30
CA THR A 66 -16.99 1.20 26.67
C THR A 66 -16.35 1.89 25.46
N ASP A 67 -15.81 3.09 25.70
CA ASP A 67 -14.93 3.78 24.76
C ASP A 67 -13.45 3.33 24.90
N GLY A 68 -13.13 2.58 25.96
CA GLY A 68 -11.80 2.08 26.28
C GLY A 68 -10.88 3.08 26.96
N GLU A 69 -11.38 4.25 27.39
CA GLU A 69 -10.60 5.30 28.09
C GLU A 69 -11.26 5.75 29.40
N ASN A 70 -12.59 5.85 29.45
CA ASN A 70 -13.30 6.46 30.58
C ASN A 70 -14.34 5.50 31.19
N TYR A 71 -13.83 4.45 31.84
CA TYR A 71 -14.63 3.34 32.37
C TYR A 71 -15.75 3.75 33.36
N ASP A 72 -15.64 4.92 34.00
CA ASP A 72 -16.68 5.44 34.90
C ASP A 72 -17.98 5.84 34.16
N GLN A 73 -17.92 6.04 32.84
CA GLN A 73 -19.07 6.39 31.99
C GLN A 73 -19.60 5.22 31.18
N ASP A 74 -19.07 4.01 31.38
CA ASP A 74 -19.45 2.84 30.61
C ASP A 74 -20.94 2.52 30.79
N LEU A 75 -21.61 2.32 29.66
CA LEU A 75 -23.02 1.94 29.68
C LEU A 75 -23.13 0.48 30.12
N CYS A 76 -24.11 0.18 30.96
CA CYS A 76 -24.38 -1.16 31.42
C CYS A 76 -25.83 -1.52 31.16
N ILE A 77 -26.07 -2.75 30.67
CA ILE A 77 -27.40 -3.35 30.62
C ILE A 77 -27.37 -4.70 31.36
N THR A 78 -28.28 -4.85 32.33
CA THR A 78 -28.44 -6.10 33.08
C THR A 78 -29.26 -7.12 32.29
N PHE A 79 -29.22 -8.40 32.67
CA PHE A 79 -30.05 -9.44 32.03
C PHE A 79 -31.55 -9.10 32.11
N GLY A 80 -32.02 -8.57 33.24
CA GLY A 80 -33.42 -8.17 33.41
C GLY A 80 -33.81 -6.96 32.55
N GLN A 81 -32.93 -5.97 32.44
CA GLN A 81 -33.15 -4.81 31.57
C GLN A 81 -33.16 -5.21 30.09
N LEU A 82 -32.24 -6.08 29.68
CA LEU A 82 -32.17 -6.58 28.31
C LEU A 82 -33.42 -7.38 27.92
N ASP A 83 -33.92 -8.27 28.78
CA ASP A 83 -35.19 -8.98 28.56
C ASP A 83 -36.38 -8.01 28.43
N ALA A 84 -36.48 -7.01 29.32
CA ALA A 84 -37.56 -6.02 29.27
C ALA A 84 -37.52 -5.18 27.97
N GLN A 85 -36.33 -4.73 27.56
CA GLN A 85 -36.17 -3.99 26.31
C GLN A 85 -36.45 -4.85 25.08
N ALA A 86 -35.97 -6.10 25.05
CA ALA A 86 -36.26 -7.04 23.97
C ALA A 86 -37.77 -7.31 23.84
N ARG A 87 -38.48 -7.51 24.96
CA ARG A 87 -39.95 -7.64 24.97
C ARG A 87 -40.67 -6.41 24.45
N LYS A 88 -40.21 -5.21 24.83
CA LYS A 88 -40.74 -3.92 24.34
C LYS A 88 -40.66 -3.86 22.81
N VAL A 89 -39.48 -4.11 22.24
CA VAL A 89 -39.27 -4.13 20.79
C VAL A 89 -40.11 -5.23 20.13
N ALA A 90 -40.13 -6.43 20.72
CA ALA A 90 -40.86 -7.57 20.18
C ALA A 90 -42.37 -7.35 20.09
N ALA A 91 -42.99 -6.77 21.13
CA ALA A 91 -44.42 -6.47 21.12
C ALA A 91 -44.79 -5.48 20.02
N TYR A 92 -43.95 -4.48 19.79
CA TYR A 92 -44.12 -3.54 18.69
C TYR A 92 -44.01 -4.26 17.34
N LEU A 93 -42.97 -5.06 17.13
CA LEU A 93 -42.78 -5.85 15.91
C LEU A 93 -43.95 -6.82 15.64
N GLN A 94 -44.48 -7.48 16.67
CA GLN A 94 -45.65 -8.35 16.56
C GLN A 94 -46.89 -7.57 16.11
N ARG A 95 -47.09 -6.35 16.61
CA ARG A 95 -48.18 -5.48 16.17
C ARG A 95 -48.03 -5.05 14.71
N GLN A 96 -46.81 -4.91 14.22
CA GLN A 96 -46.48 -4.65 12.82
C GLN A 96 -46.53 -5.91 11.93
N GLY A 97 -46.89 -7.08 12.48
CA GLY A 97 -46.99 -8.33 11.73
C GLY A 97 -45.64 -8.98 11.39
N ALA A 98 -44.57 -8.67 12.13
CA ALA A 98 -43.21 -9.11 11.81
C ALA A 98 -42.92 -10.59 12.15
N THR A 99 -43.84 -11.32 12.79
CA THR A 99 -43.61 -12.74 13.12
C THR A 99 -43.41 -13.57 11.85
N GLY A 100 -42.32 -14.34 11.78
CA GLY A 100 -41.88 -15.06 10.58
C GLY A 100 -41.29 -14.17 9.48
N GLN A 101 -41.22 -12.85 9.68
CA GLN A 101 -40.65 -11.90 8.73
C GLN A 101 -39.19 -11.60 9.05
N ARG A 102 -38.48 -11.03 8.07
CA ARG A 102 -37.09 -10.59 8.22
C ARG A 102 -37.07 -9.12 8.62
N VAL A 103 -36.30 -8.80 9.65
CA VAL A 103 -36.16 -7.43 10.17
C VAL A 103 -34.69 -7.03 10.10
N LEU A 104 -34.40 -5.95 9.36
CA LEU A 104 -33.06 -5.39 9.27
C LEU A 104 -32.66 -4.73 10.59
N LEU A 105 -31.41 -4.89 10.99
CA LEU A 105 -30.84 -4.19 12.15
C LEU A 105 -29.74 -3.24 11.66
N LEU A 106 -29.99 -1.94 11.73
CA LEU A 106 -29.11 -0.87 11.24
C LEU A 106 -28.62 0.00 12.41
N TYR A 107 -27.97 -0.62 13.39
CA TYR A 107 -27.48 0.08 14.58
C TYR A 107 -25.98 0.39 14.48
N PRO A 108 -25.51 1.47 15.13
CA PRO A 108 -24.12 1.54 15.53
C PRO A 108 -23.79 0.42 16.54
N PRO A 109 -22.51 0.07 16.76
CA PRO A 109 -22.15 -0.94 17.75
C PRO A 109 -22.37 -0.37 19.16
N VAL A 110 -23.58 -0.46 19.68
CA VAL A 110 -24.02 0.00 21.01
C VAL A 110 -24.98 -1.02 21.63
N LEU A 111 -25.34 -0.86 22.90
CA LEU A 111 -26.23 -1.79 23.61
C LEU A 111 -27.63 -1.90 22.96
N ASP A 112 -28.10 -0.85 22.28
CA ASP A 112 -29.37 -0.86 21.55
C ASP A 112 -29.42 -1.94 20.46
N PHE A 113 -28.28 -2.26 19.83
CA PHE A 113 -28.21 -3.36 18.87
C PHE A 113 -28.58 -4.68 19.53
N VAL A 114 -28.07 -4.95 20.73
CA VAL A 114 -28.32 -6.20 21.46
C VAL A 114 -29.81 -6.31 21.80
N ALA A 115 -30.41 -5.21 22.29
CA ALA A 115 -31.84 -5.15 22.58
C ALA A 115 -32.70 -5.32 21.32
N GLY A 116 -32.33 -4.67 20.20
CA GLY A 116 -33.02 -4.81 18.91
C GLY A 116 -32.92 -6.22 18.33
N PHE A 117 -31.73 -6.83 18.40
CA PHE A 117 -31.49 -8.20 17.95
C PHE A 117 -32.36 -9.21 18.70
N PHE A 118 -32.33 -9.18 20.04
CA PHE A 118 -33.20 -10.05 20.83
C PHE A 118 -34.67 -9.67 20.66
N GLY A 119 -35.00 -8.40 20.42
CA GLY A 119 -36.36 -7.97 20.07
C GLY A 119 -36.93 -8.67 18.84
N CYS A 120 -36.12 -8.85 17.78
CA CYS A 120 -36.51 -9.66 16.62
C CYS A 120 -36.81 -11.11 17.01
N LEU A 121 -35.89 -11.75 17.74
CA LEU A 121 -36.06 -13.15 18.16
C LEU A 121 -37.28 -13.34 19.06
N TYR A 122 -37.52 -12.42 20.00
CA TYR A 122 -38.68 -12.42 20.89
C TYR A 122 -39.99 -12.17 20.12
N ALA A 123 -39.96 -11.52 18.96
CA ALA A 123 -41.12 -11.36 18.08
C ALA A 123 -41.42 -12.62 17.25
N GLY A 124 -40.50 -13.60 17.24
CA GLY A 124 -40.50 -14.71 16.29
C GLY A 124 -40.11 -14.26 14.87
N ALA A 125 -39.40 -13.15 14.74
CA ALA A 125 -38.89 -12.61 13.49
C ALA A 125 -37.43 -13.06 13.28
N THR A 126 -36.99 -13.13 12.03
CA THR A 126 -35.60 -13.40 11.67
C THR A 126 -34.80 -12.10 11.68
N ALA A 127 -33.76 -12.03 12.50
CA ALA A 127 -32.86 -10.89 12.57
C ALA A 127 -31.92 -10.85 11.36
N VAL A 128 -31.74 -9.67 10.77
CA VAL A 128 -30.80 -9.45 9.66
C VAL A 128 -29.84 -8.31 10.02
N PRO A 129 -28.74 -8.60 10.73
CA PRO A 129 -27.71 -7.60 11.06
C PRO A 129 -27.05 -7.01 9.82
N ALA A 130 -27.01 -5.68 9.73
CA ALA A 130 -26.29 -4.97 8.66
C ALA A 130 -25.61 -3.70 9.21
N PHE A 131 -24.60 -3.19 8.48
CA PHE A 131 -23.91 -1.96 8.86
C PHE A 131 -24.82 -0.75 8.61
N PRO A 132 -24.90 0.23 9.54
CA PRO A 132 -25.71 1.43 9.35
C PRO A 132 -25.15 2.32 8.22
N PRO A 133 -25.98 3.08 7.49
CA PRO A 133 -25.50 3.95 6.40
C PRO A 133 -24.56 5.06 6.90
N ARG A 134 -23.66 5.55 6.02
CA ARG A 134 -22.76 6.70 6.27
C ARG A 134 -23.05 7.81 5.27
N ARG A 135 -23.02 9.08 5.70
CA ARG A 135 -23.32 10.30 4.89
C ARG A 135 -22.67 10.35 3.49
N ASN A 136 -21.45 9.82 3.33
CA ASN A 136 -20.67 9.95 2.08
C ASN A 136 -20.50 8.62 1.29
N ARG A 137 -21.26 7.55 1.59
CA ARG A 137 -21.23 6.28 0.82
C ARG A 137 -22.64 5.91 0.33
N LYS A 138 -22.78 5.63 -0.98
CA LYS A 138 -24.03 5.16 -1.59
C LYS A 138 -24.56 3.92 -0.84
N GLY A 139 -25.79 3.97 -0.31
CA GLY A 139 -26.45 2.90 0.47
C GLY A 139 -26.79 1.60 -0.29
N GLN A 140 -26.21 1.38 -1.47
CA GLN A 140 -26.56 0.31 -2.41
C GLN A 140 -26.44 -1.12 -1.84
N ARG A 141 -25.48 -1.37 -0.93
CA ARG A 141 -25.30 -2.70 -0.31
C ARG A 141 -26.42 -3.04 0.66
N ILE A 142 -26.83 -2.08 1.49
CA ILE A 142 -27.90 -2.30 2.47
C ILE A 142 -29.23 -2.49 1.72
N TYR A 143 -29.47 -1.70 0.68
CA TYR A 143 -30.61 -1.88 -0.22
C TYR A 143 -30.62 -3.26 -0.89
N SER A 144 -29.46 -3.74 -1.34
CA SER A 144 -29.34 -5.08 -1.94
C SER A 144 -29.66 -6.20 -0.95
N ILE A 145 -29.23 -6.07 0.31
CA ILE A 145 -29.58 -7.00 1.39
C ILE A 145 -31.09 -6.94 1.67
N ALA A 146 -31.64 -5.74 1.85
CA ALA A 146 -33.06 -5.52 2.11
C ALA A 146 -33.95 -6.17 1.04
N ARG A 147 -33.56 -6.03 -0.23
CA ARG A 147 -34.26 -6.63 -1.36
C ARG A 147 -34.09 -8.16 -1.42
N ASP A 148 -32.88 -8.69 -1.17
CA ASP A 148 -32.58 -10.13 -1.20
C ASP A 148 -33.34 -10.89 -0.08
N CYS A 149 -33.42 -10.32 1.13
CA CYS A 149 -34.23 -10.90 2.20
C CYS A 149 -35.69 -10.44 2.19
N GLN A 150 -36.07 -9.53 1.29
CA GLN A 150 -37.40 -8.91 1.20
C GLN A 150 -37.86 -8.33 2.56
N ALA A 151 -36.99 -7.62 3.26
CA ALA A 151 -37.31 -7.00 4.54
C ALA A 151 -38.24 -5.79 4.34
N GLN A 152 -39.31 -5.72 5.13
CA GLN A 152 -40.26 -4.59 5.14
C GLN A 152 -40.01 -3.63 6.31
N LEU A 153 -39.27 -4.09 7.32
CA LEU A 153 -39.00 -3.34 8.55
C LEU A 153 -37.49 -3.28 8.78
N ALA A 154 -37.02 -2.12 9.25
CA ALA A 154 -35.67 -1.92 9.75
C ALA A 154 -35.71 -1.30 11.15
N LEU A 155 -34.91 -1.84 12.06
CA LEU A 155 -34.70 -1.30 13.39
C LEU A 155 -33.38 -0.54 13.47
N THR A 156 -33.39 0.58 14.19
CA THR A 156 -32.23 1.40 14.49
C THR A 156 -32.48 2.22 15.77
N ASN A 157 -31.61 3.17 16.10
CA ASN A 157 -31.85 4.17 17.14
C ASN A 157 -32.30 5.51 16.53
N GLU A 158 -32.83 6.42 17.35
CA GLU A 158 -33.43 7.66 16.86
C GLU A 158 -32.41 8.54 16.13
N GLN A 159 -31.17 8.56 16.60
CA GLN A 159 -30.08 9.31 15.98
C GLN A 159 -29.84 8.85 14.53
N VAL A 160 -29.70 7.53 14.30
CA VAL A 160 -29.46 6.99 12.96
C VAL A 160 -30.72 7.09 12.08
N ARG A 161 -31.92 6.97 12.65
CA ARG A 161 -33.18 7.23 11.92
C ARG A 161 -33.21 8.64 11.33
N GLN A 162 -32.89 9.66 12.15
CA GLN A 162 -32.84 11.05 11.71
C GLN A 162 -31.76 11.29 10.65
N GLN A 163 -30.60 10.64 10.79
CA GLN A 163 -29.55 10.70 9.77
C GLN A 163 -30.00 10.11 8.43
N ILE A 164 -30.76 9.01 8.45
CA ILE A 164 -31.30 8.39 7.24
C ILE A 164 -32.37 9.27 6.59
N GLU A 165 -33.31 9.80 7.38
CA GLU A 165 -34.42 10.61 6.87
C GLU A 165 -33.97 12.00 6.37
N GLY A 166 -32.83 12.52 6.84
CA GLY A 166 -32.32 13.86 6.51
C GLY A 166 -31.35 13.95 5.33
N ASP A 167 -31.01 12.85 4.66
CA ASP A 167 -30.00 12.81 3.58
C ASP A 167 -30.66 12.72 2.19
N ALA A 168 -30.49 13.75 1.36
CA ALA A 168 -31.03 13.79 -0.01
C ALA A 168 -30.39 12.78 -0.97
N ASN A 169 -29.25 12.17 -0.61
CA ASN A 169 -28.60 11.09 -1.36
C ASN A 169 -29.15 9.70 -0.99
N TRP A 170 -30.04 9.63 0.00
CA TRP A 170 -30.74 8.40 0.30
C TRP A 170 -31.71 8.14 -0.85
N VAL A 171 -31.44 7.07 -1.62
CA VAL A 171 -32.42 6.52 -2.57
C VAL A 171 -33.75 6.40 -1.82
N GLU A 172 -34.88 6.68 -2.44
CA GLU A 172 -36.17 6.44 -1.79
C GLU A 172 -36.33 4.93 -1.52
N TRP A 173 -36.28 4.50 -0.24
CA TRP A 173 -36.69 3.15 0.15
C TRP A 173 -38.18 3.20 0.46
N GLU A 174 -39.01 3.51 -0.54
CA GLU A 174 -40.47 3.65 -0.37
C GLU A 174 -41.11 2.42 0.30
N GLU A 175 -40.42 1.27 0.29
CA GLU A 175 -40.95 -0.03 0.76
C GLU A 175 -40.44 -0.50 2.15
N VAL A 176 -39.46 0.16 2.79
CA VAL A 176 -38.92 -0.28 4.10
C VAL A 176 -39.21 0.74 5.20
N THR A 177 -39.98 0.35 6.22
CA THR A 177 -40.28 1.20 7.37
C THR A 177 -39.14 1.16 8.39
N ILE A 178 -38.53 2.32 8.65
CA ILE A 178 -37.45 2.47 9.65
C ILE A 178 -38.04 2.82 11.02
N ILE A 179 -37.63 2.08 12.04
CA ILE A 179 -38.15 2.18 13.40
C ILE A 179 -36.99 2.45 14.36
N ALA A 180 -37.09 3.55 15.12
CA ALA A 180 -36.22 3.84 16.24
C ALA A 180 -36.67 3.05 17.49
N SER A 181 -35.93 2.03 17.90
CA SER A 181 -36.32 1.12 18.99
C SER A 181 -36.24 1.77 20.39
N ASP A 182 -35.34 2.73 20.54
CA ASP A 182 -35.14 3.57 21.71
C ASP A 182 -36.30 4.56 21.92
N ALA A 183 -36.93 5.03 20.83
CA ALA A 183 -38.10 5.92 20.86
C ALA A 183 -39.44 5.20 21.13
N LEU A 184 -39.46 3.86 21.20
CA LEU A 184 -40.70 3.10 21.46
C LEU A 184 -41.22 3.31 22.88
N ALA A 185 -42.55 3.50 22.99
CA ALA A 185 -43.26 3.68 24.26
C ALA A 185 -43.01 2.52 25.24
N HIS A 186 -42.92 2.84 26.53
CA HIS A 186 -42.55 1.88 27.58
C HIS A 186 -43.60 0.79 27.83
N ASP A 187 -44.87 1.05 27.52
CA ASP A 187 -46.01 0.17 27.77
C ASP A 187 -46.09 -1.04 26.81
N PHE A 188 -45.27 -1.07 25.76
CA PHE A 188 -45.22 -2.21 24.84
C PHE A 188 -44.70 -3.51 25.49
N SER A 189 -43.83 -3.45 26.50
CA SER A 189 -43.24 -4.65 27.13
C SER A 189 -44.30 -5.61 27.69
N ASP A 190 -45.37 -5.09 28.27
CA ASP A 190 -46.45 -5.89 28.86
C ASP A 190 -47.42 -6.46 27.81
N GLN A 191 -47.33 -5.98 26.58
CA GLN A 191 -48.16 -6.40 25.44
C GLN A 191 -47.52 -7.54 24.65
N TRP A 192 -46.28 -7.93 24.96
CA TRP A 192 -45.57 -9.01 24.29
C TRP A 192 -46.26 -10.35 24.49
N LYS A 193 -46.43 -11.09 23.40
CA LYS A 193 -46.94 -12.46 23.42
C LYS A 193 -45.81 -13.43 23.08
N PRO A 194 -45.47 -14.41 23.94
CA PRO A 194 -44.43 -15.39 23.62
C PRO A 194 -44.73 -16.14 22.30
N PRO A 195 -43.84 -16.08 21.29
CA PRO A 195 -43.98 -16.87 20.08
C PRO A 195 -43.65 -18.34 20.33
N ALA A 196 -44.19 -19.24 19.51
CA ALA A 196 -43.89 -20.67 19.56
C ALA A 196 -42.65 -20.99 18.72
N ILE A 197 -41.46 -20.73 19.27
CA ILE A 197 -40.18 -20.93 18.57
C ILE A 197 -39.80 -22.41 18.58
N GLN A 198 -39.47 -22.95 17.41
CA GLN A 198 -38.85 -24.26 17.23
C GLN A 198 -37.34 -24.12 17.02
N SER A 199 -36.57 -25.17 17.35
CA SER A 199 -35.11 -25.16 17.13
C SER A 199 -34.74 -25.03 15.64
N SER A 200 -35.61 -25.44 14.73
CA SER A 200 -35.44 -25.32 13.28
C SER A 200 -35.73 -23.93 12.74
N ASP A 201 -36.40 -23.06 13.51
CA ASP A 201 -36.78 -21.72 13.04
C ASP A 201 -35.53 -20.87 12.81
N ILE A 202 -35.54 -20.10 11.71
CA ILE A 202 -34.42 -19.25 11.33
C ILE A 202 -34.39 -18.01 12.24
N ALA A 203 -33.36 -17.95 13.07
CA ALA A 203 -33.11 -16.85 13.99
C ALA A 203 -32.39 -15.69 13.29
N VAL A 204 -31.39 -15.99 12.45
CA VAL A 204 -30.51 -15.00 11.84
C VAL A 204 -30.29 -15.30 10.37
N LEU A 205 -30.39 -14.27 9.52
CA LEU A 205 -29.76 -14.29 8.20
C LEU A 205 -28.41 -13.59 8.30
N GLN A 206 -27.35 -14.38 8.37
CA GLN A 206 -25.99 -13.86 8.46
C GLN A 206 -25.47 -13.60 7.05
N TYR A 207 -25.49 -12.35 6.62
CA TYR A 207 -25.01 -11.98 5.29
C TYR A 207 -23.49 -12.04 5.22
N THR A 208 -22.99 -12.91 4.34
CA THR A 208 -21.57 -12.96 4.00
C THR A 208 -21.31 -12.10 2.77
N SER A 209 -20.06 -11.64 2.61
CA SER A 209 -19.71 -10.78 1.48
C SER A 209 -19.78 -11.44 0.11
N GLY A 210 -19.87 -12.76 0.05
CA GLY A 210 -19.91 -13.54 -1.20
C GLY A 210 -18.64 -13.40 -2.05
N SER A 211 -18.13 -14.50 -2.59
CA SER A 211 -17.01 -14.45 -3.56
C SER A 211 -17.39 -13.81 -4.91
N THR A 212 -18.68 -13.60 -5.15
CA THR A 212 -19.26 -13.15 -6.43
C THR A 212 -19.84 -11.72 -6.36
N GLY A 213 -19.57 -10.98 -5.29
CA GLY A 213 -20.05 -9.60 -5.10
C GLY A 213 -21.55 -9.45 -4.82
N ARG A 214 -22.34 -10.54 -4.87
CA ARG A 214 -23.75 -10.56 -4.47
C ARG A 214 -23.90 -11.08 -3.02
N PRO A 215 -24.53 -10.34 -2.10
CA PRO A 215 -24.70 -10.77 -0.72
C PRO A 215 -25.46 -12.10 -0.63
N LYS A 216 -24.98 -13.03 0.20
CA LYS A 216 -25.65 -14.32 0.48
C LYS A 216 -26.01 -14.38 1.95
N GLY A 217 -27.30 -14.47 2.26
CA GLY A 217 -27.79 -14.62 3.63
C GLY A 217 -27.71 -16.09 4.05
N VAL A 218 -26.76 -16.44 4.93
CA VAL A 218 -26.70 -17.77 5.52
C VAL A 218 -27.85 -17.92 6.52
N MET A 219 -28.64 -18.98 6.36
CA MET A 219 -29.80 -19.26 7.21
C MET A 219 -29.37 -19.97 8.49
N LEU A 220 -29.32 -19.25 9.61
CA LEU A 220 -28.94 -19.79 10.92
C LEU A 220 -30.19 -19.99 11.78
N SER A 221 -30.45 -21.26 12.12
CA SER A 221 -31.55 -21.63 13.01
C SER A 221 -31.19 -21.40 14.48
N HIS A 222 -32.22 -21.29 15.34
CA HIS A 222 -32.01 -21.25 16.79
C HIS A 222 -31.17 -22.44 17.29
N GLY A 223 -31.43 -23.64 16.79
CA GLY A 223 -30.69 -24.85 17.14
C GLY A 223 -29.22 -24.79 16.71
N SER A 224 -28.93 -24.30 15.50
CA SER A 224 -27.55 -24.16 15.01
C SER A 224 -26.72 -23.19 15.87
N LEU A 225 -27.33 -22.05 16.27
CA LEU A 225 -26.69 -21.04 17.13
C LEU A 225 -26.41 -21.57 18.53
N VAL A 226 -27.38 -22.23 19.15
CA VAL A 226 -27.20 -22.87 20.46
C VAL A 226 -26.12 -23.94 20.38
N ARG A 227 -26.17 -24.81 19.37
CA ARG A 227 -25.17 -25.86 19.19
C ARG A 227 -23.76 -25.29 19.03
N ASN A 228 -23.58 -24.29 18.17
CA ASN A 228 -22.26 -23.72 17.96
C ASN A 228 -21.73 -23.02 19.22
N THR A 229 -22.62 -22.41 20.00
CA THR A 229 -22.24 -21.84 21.28
C THR A 229 -21.68 -22.91 22.24
N GLU A 230 -22.28 -24.10 22.30
CA GLU A 230 -21.73 -25.22 23.09
C GLU A 230 -20.33 -25.63 22.64
N LEU A 231 -20.08 -25.62 21.33
CA LEU A 231 -18.75 -25.89 20.77
C LEU A 231 -17.74 -24.83 21.21
N ILE A 232 -18.13 -23.55 21.22
CA ILE A 232 -17.29 -22.44 21.71
C ILE A 232 -16.98 -22.63 23.20
N LEU A 233 -17.99 -22.96 24.02
CA LEU A 233 -17.78 -23.24 25.45
C LEU A 233 -16.76 -24.36 25.66
N PHE A 234 -16.87 -25.43 24.87
CA PHE A 234 -15.94 -26.56 24.96
C PHE A 234 -14.53 -26.15 24.53
N ALA A 235 -14.39 -25.50 23.37
CA ALA A 235 -13.11 -25.10 22.82
C ALA A 235 -12.37 -24.12 23.76
N PHE A 236 -13.09 -23.15 24.32
CA PHE A 236 -12.53 -22.07 25.12
C PHE A 236 -12.48 -22.40 26.62
N GLU A 237 -13.00 -23.56 27.02
CA GLU A 237 -13.20 -23.97 28.42
C GLU A 237 -13.88 -22.88 29.29
N THR A 238 -14.82 -22.14 28.68
CA THR A 238 -15.48 -20.98 29.29
C THR A 238 -16.33 -21.39 30.48
N HIS A 239 -16.09 -20.75 31.63
CA HIS A 239 -16.87 -20.95 32.86
C HIS A 239 -17.79 -19.76 33.18
N LYS A 240 -18.76 -19.94 34.10
CA LYS A 240 -19.72 -18.89 34.50
C LYS A 240 -19.10 -17.59 35.06
N ASN A 241 -17.87 -17.66 35.57
CA ASN A 241 -17.12 -16.52 36.09
C ASN A 241 -16.22 -15.87 35.02
N SER A 242 -16.33 -16.31 33.76
CA SER A 242 -15.56 -15.73 32.67
C SER A 242 -16.03 -14.32 32.43
N PHE A 243 -15.10 -13.47 32.03
CA PHE A 243 -15.38 -12.07 31.74
C PHE A 243 -14.76 -11.78 30.39
N GLY A 244 -15.59 -11.42 29.41
CA GLY A 244 -15.14 -11.24 28.04
C GLY A 244 -14.97 -9.77 27.66
N VAL A 245 -14.08 -9.51 26.70
CA VAL A 245 -14.01 -8.23 25.97
C VAL A 245 -14.11 -8.53 24.49
N SER A 246 -14.97 -7.80 23.78
CA SER A 246 -15.07 -7.88 22.32
C SER A 246 -15.22 -6.50 21.70
N TRP A 247 -14.28 -6.17 20.83
CA TRP A 247 -14.38 -5.04 19.91
C TRP A 247 -14.89 -5.47 18.52
N LEU A 248 -15.17 -6.76 18.34
CA LEU A 248 -15.53 -7.32 17.04
C LEU A 248 -16.92 -6.83 16.60
N PRO A 249 -17.11 -6.56 15.30
CA PRO A 249 -18.37 -6.03 14.83
C PRO A 249 -19.53 -7.00 15.01
N THR A 250 -20.66 -6.49 15.52
CA THR A 250 -21.83 -7.28 15.90
C THR A 250 -22.66 -7.81 14.72
N TYR A 251 -22.39 -7.34 13.49
CA TYR A 251 -22.98 -7.85 12.25
C TYR A 251 -22.11 -8.93 11.58
N HIS A 252 -20.98 -9.32 12.17
CA HIS A 252 -20.13 -10.42 11.73
C HIS A 252 -20.28 -11.60 12.69
N ASP A 253 -20.16 -12.85 12.21
CA ASP A 253 -20.39 -14.06 12.99
C ASP A 253 -19.60 -14.12 14.32
N MET A 254 -18.31 -13.81 14.33
CA MET A 254 -17.48 -13.78 15.54
C MET A 254 -17.98 -12.78 16.59
N GLY A 255 -18.39 -11.57 16.16
CA GLY A 255 -18.88 -10.54 17.06
C GLY A 255 -20.31 -10.82 17.53
N LEU A 256 -21.15 -11.42 16.67
CA LEU A 256 -22.51 -11.80 17.03
C LEU A 256 -22.53 -13.07 17.90
N VAL A 257 -22.07 -14.20 17.35
CA VAL A 257 -22.14 -15.51 18.00
C VAL A 257 -21.14 -15.58 19.15
N GLY A 258 -19.88 -15.22 18.91
CA GLY A 258 -18.86 -15.20 19.96
C GLY A 258 -19.05 -14.03 20.95
N GLY A 259 -19.33 -12.85 20.42
CA GLY A 259 -19.39 -11.62 21.22
C GLY A 259 -20.69 -11.40 21.99
N ILE A 260 -21.83 -11.90 21.52
CA ILE A 260 -23.15 -11.65 22.13
C ILE A 260 -23.83 -12.96 22.55
N LEU A 261 -23.94 -13.94 21.65
CA LEU A 261 -24.72 -15.15 21.93
C LEU A 261 -24.04 -16.08 22.93
N SER A 262 -22.72 -16.24 22.81
CA SER A 262 -21.92 -17.07 23.72
C SER A 262 -21.99 -16.60 25.17
N PRO A 263 -21.75 -15.31 25.50
CA PRO A 263 -21.90 -14.84 26.88
C PRO A 263 -23.35 -14.92 27.38
N ILE A 264 -24.36 -14.71 26.53
CA ILE A 264 -25.76 -14.91 26.91
C ILE A 264 -26.07 -16.37 27.22
N PHE A 265 -25.53 -17.32 26.47
CA PHE A 265 -25.69 -18.75 26.77
C PHE A 265 -25.06 -19.09 28.12
N VAL A 266 -23.80 -18.70 28.36
CA VAL A 266 -23.13 -18.97 29.64
C VAL A 266 -23.76 -18.20 30.81
N GLY A 267 -24.42 -17.07 30.53
CA GLY A 267 -24.88 -16.12 31.54
C GLY A 267 -23.72 -15.31 32.13
N CYS A 268 -22.66 -15.06 31.37
CA CYS A 268 -21.50 -14.29 31.81
C CYS A 268 -21.50 -12.87 31.24
N THR A 269 -20.71 -11.98 31.85
CA THR A 269 -20.64 -10.57 31.45
C THR A 269 -19.66 -10.40 30.29
N MET A 270 -20.04 -9.53 29.34
CA MET A 270 -19.21 -9.16 28.22
C MET A 270 -19.08 -7.64 28.11
N VAL A 271 -17.87 -7.12 27.96
CA VAL A 271 -17.63 -5.73 27.60
C VAL A 271 -17.53 -5.63 26.09
N LEU A 272 -18.39 -4.79 25.51
CA LEU A 272 -18.36 -4.46 24.10
C LEU A 272 -17.64 -3.12 23.91
N MET A 273 -16.85 -3.05 22.85
CA MET A 273 -16.21 -1.82 22.40
C MET A 273 -16.47 -1.66 20.91
N SER A 274 -16.56 -0.43 20.43
CA SER A 274 -16.65 -0.17 18.98
C SER A 274 -15.39 -0.70 18.26
N PRO A 275 -15.51 -1.38 17.11
CA PRO A 275 -14.34 -1.73 16.29
C PRO A 275 -13.49 -0.51 15.93
N MET A 276 -14.11 0.67 15.84
CA MET A 276 -13.43 1.91 15.52
C MET A 276 -12.60 2.44 16.69
N ALA A 277 -13.05 2.25 17.93
CA ALA A 277 -12.25 2.60 19.10
C ALA A 277 -10.95 1.77 19.16
N PHE A 278 -11.02 0.47 18.85
CA PHE A 278 -9.83 -0.37 18.69
C PHE A 278 -8.92 0.11 17.55
N LEU A 279 -9.47 0.31 16.35
CA LEU A 279 -8.68 0.69 15.18
C LEU A 279 -8.02 2.08 15.31
N GLN A 280 -8.63 3.02 16.05
CA GLN A 280 -8.05 4.32 16.33
C GLN A 280 -6.86 4.24 17.28
N LYS A 281 -6.99 3.45 18.36
CA LYS A 281 -5.96 3.26 19.38
C LYS A 281 -5.95 1.80 19.86
N PRO A 282 -5.12 0.93 19.28
CA PRO A 282 -5.09 -0.50 19.60
C PRO A 282 -4.86 -0.80 21.08
N ILE A 283 -4.14 0.09 21.78
CA ILE A 283 -3.88 -0.02 23.22
C ILE A 283 -5.16 -0.07 24.07
N ARG A 284 -6.26 0.57 23.63
CA ARG A 284 -7.55 0.55 24.33
C ARG A 284 -8.07 -0.88 24.54
N TRP A 285 -7.76 -1.80 23.63
CA TRP A 285 -8.12 -3.20 23.79
C TRP A 285 -7.38 -3.86 24.96
N LEU A 286 -6.06 -3.66 25.04
CA LEU A 286 -5.22 -4.22 26.11
C LEU A 286 -5.54 -3.57 27.46
N GLN A 287 -5.78 -2.25 27.48
CA GLN A 287 -6.22 -1.51 28.66
C GLN A 287 -7.57 -2.02 29.17
N THR A 288 -8.53 -2.23 28.27
CA THR A 288 -9.86 -2.73 28.65
C THR A 288 -9.80 -4.15 29.20
N ILE A 289 -8.97 -5.02 28.59
CA ILE A 289 -8.70 -6.36 29.12
C ILE A 289 -8.12 -6.27 30.54
N SER A 290 -7.10 -5.43 30.73
CA SER A 290 -6.44 -5.23 32.04
C SER A 290 -7.40 -4.66 33.09
N HIS A 291 -8.18 -3.64 32.73
CA HIS A 291 -9.12 -2.95 33.64
C HIS A 291 -10.21 -3.90 34.14
N TYR A 292 -10.91 -4.56 33.21
CA TYR A 292 -11.99 -5.49 33.54
C TYR A 292 -11.50 -6.87 33.98
N ARG A 293 -10.19 -7.10 33.95
CA ARG A 293 -9.55 -8.41 34.16
C ARG A 293 -10.17 -9.50 33.29
N ALA A 294 -10.38 -9.17 32.01
CA ALA A 294 -11.06 -10.04 31.07
C ALA A 294 -10.26 -11.32 30.81
N THR A 295 -10.93 -12.47 30.91
CA THR A 295 -10.32 -13.79 30.72
C THR A 295 -10.31 -14.22 29.27
N THR A 296 -11.23 -13.70 28.46
CA THR A 296 -11.46 -14.12 27.09
C THR A 296 -11.60 -12.91 26.19
N SER A 297 -10.76 -12.84 25.16
CA SER A 297 -10.84 -11.82 24.13
C SER A 297 -10.06 -12.29 22.91
N GLY A 298 -10.29 -11.68 21.76
CA GLY A 298 -9.59 -12.11 20.55
C GLY A 298 -10.15 -11.48 19.30
N GLY A 299 -9.65 -11.95 18.17
CA GLY A 299 -10.02 -11.43 16.87
C GLY A 299 -9.20 -12.07 15.75
N PRO A 300 -9.29 -11.51 14.54
CA PRO A 300 -8.45 -11.94 13.42
C PRO A 300 -6.96 -11.69 13.68
N ASN A 301 -6.11 -12.41 12.96
CA ASN A 301 -4.65 -12.35 13.12
C ASN A 301 -4.09 -10.91 13.00
N PHE A 302 -4.63 -10.08 12.11
CA PHE A 302 -4.20 -8.70 11.91
C PHE A 302 -4.34 -7.85 13.18
N ALA A 303 -5.31 -8.14 14.05
CA ALA A 303 -5.54 -7.32 15.23
C ALA A 303 -4.38 -7.42 16.22
N TYR A 304 -3.82 -8.63 16.37
CA TYR A 304 -2.62 -8.86 17.17
C TYR A 304 -1.41 -8.14 16.55
N GLN A 305 -1.24 -8.25 15.24
CA GLN A 305 -0.14 -7.56 14.57
C GLN A 305 -0.26 -6.03 14.68
N LEU A 306 -1.47 -5.49 14.58
CA LEU A 306 -1.70 -4.06 14.74
C LEU A 306 -1.30 -3.56 16.13
N CYS A 307 -1.54 -4.35 17.19
CA CYS A 307 -1.04 -4.05 18.52
C CYS A 307 0.50 -4.05 18.56
N VAL A 308 1.14 -5.05 17.93
CA VAL A 308 2.62 -5.11 17.84
C VAL A 308 3.20 -3.87 17.17
N ASP A 309 2.58 -3.42 16.07
CA ASP A 309 3.11 -2.35 15.23
C ASP A 309 2.84 -0.94 15.79
N LYS A 310 1.79 -0.76 16.59
CA LYS A 310 1.25 0.59 16.94
C LYS A 310 1.26 0.95 18.41
N VAL A 311 1.29 -0.02 19.34
CA VAL A 311 1.31 0.29 20.78
C VAL A 311 2.71 0.74 21.17
N ALA A 312 2.88 1.97 21.66
CA ALA A 312 4.16 2.46 22.14
C ALA A 312 4.49 1.90 23.53
N ASP A 313 5.79 1.83 23.88
CA ASP A 313 6.24 1.21 25.12
C ASP A 313 5.78 2.00 26.36
N GLU A 314 5.66 3.31 26.25
CA GLU A 314 5.15 4.18 27.34
C GLU A 314 3.68 3.90 27.67
N GLU A 315 2.89 3.48 26.68
CA GLU A 315 1.45 3.21 26.86
C GLU A 315 1.18 1.89 27.60
N LEU A 316 2.21 1.05 27.77
CA LEU A 316 2.13 -0.22 28.50
C LEU A 316 2.15 -0.04 30.02
N GLN A 317 2.44 1.16 30.51
CA GLN A 317 2.52 1.44 31.93
C GLN A 317 1.19 1.17 32.63
N GLY A 318 1.20 0.25 33.61
CA GLY A 318 0.03 -0.10 34.41
C GLY A 318 -0.90 -1.15 33.78
N ILE A 319 -0.54 -1.69 32.61
CA ILE A 319 -1.27 -2.81 31.99
C ILE A 319 -0.79 -4.14 32.58
N ASP A 320 -1.75 -5.04 32.86
CA ASP A 320 -1.50 -6.40 33.30
C ASP A 320 -2.43 -7.39 32.57
N LEU A 321 -1.84 -8.15 31.65
CA LEU A 321 -2.52 -9.12 30.81
C LEU A 321 -2.52 -10.55 31.38
N SER A 322 -2.05 -10.76 32.62
CA SER A 322 -2.06 -12.07 33.28
C SER A 322 -3.47 -12.67 33.47
N CYS A 323 -4.51 -11.84 33.37
CA CYS A 323 -5.90 -12.29 33.38
C CYS A 323 -6.34 -12.94 32.07
N TRP A 324 -5.70 -12.63 30.95
CA TRP A 324 -6.15 -13.02 29.61
C TRP A 324 -5.73 -14.45 29.29
N ARG A 325 -6.64 -15.40 29.54
CA ARG A 325 -6.37 -16.84 29.39
C ARG A 325 -6.73 -17.41 28.02
N THR A 326 -7.65 -16.76 27.32
CA THR A 326 -8.10 -17.19 25.99
C THR A 326 -7.99 -16.02 25.02
N ALA A 327 -6.86 -15.95 24.32
CA ALA A 327 -6.58 -15.05 23.21
C ALA A 327 -6.90 -15.75 21.89
N PHE A 328 -8.18 -15.82 21.53
CA PHE A 328 -8.59 -16.57 20.33
C PHE A 328 -8.14 -15.84 19.05
N ASN A 329 -7.66 -16.60 18.07
CA ASN A 329 -7.17 -16.08 16.79
C ASN A 329 -7.74 -16.92 15.64
N GLY A 330 -8.52 -16.30 14.76
CA GLY A 330 -9.17 -17.04 13.69
C GLY A 330 -9.86 -16.15 12.67
N ALA A 331 -10.56 -16.82 11.73
CA ALA A 331 -11.30 -16.21 10.64
C ALA A 331 -10.46 -15.63 9.49
N GLU A 332 -9.14 -15.65 9.61
CA GLU A 332 -8.15 -15.51 8.53
C GLU A 332 -6.95 -16.41 8.83
N PRO A 333 -5.99 -16.59 7.89
CA PRO A 333 -4.82 -17.43 8.14
C PRO A 333 -4.04 -16.98 9.39
N VAL A 334 -3.93 -17.87 10.38
CA VAL A 334 -3.20 -17.61 11.62
C VAL A 334 -1.70 -17.79 11.38
N ARG A 335 -0.90 -16.77 11.69
CA ARG A 335 0.52 -16.75 11.36
C ARG A 335 1.40 -16.95 12.58
N ALA A 336 2.35 -17.88 12.48
CA ALA A 336 3.30 -18.18 13.54
C ALA A 336 4.15 -16.97 13.97
N SER A 337 4.52 -16.10 13.02
CA SER A 337 5.27 -14.86 13.30
C SER A 337 4.48 -13.91 14.20
N THR A 338 3.20 -13.65 13.89
CA THR A 338 2.33 -12.78 14.68
C THR A 338 2.21 -13.27 16.12
N LEU A 339 1.96 -14.56 16.32
CA LEU A 339 1.83 -15.15 17.66
C LEU A 339 3.11 -14.94 18.48
N ARG A 340 4.27 -15.19 17.87
CA ARG A 340 5.58 -15.03 18.53
C ARG A 340 5.87 -13.57 18.86
N GLN A 341 5.72 -12.66 17.90
CA GLN A 341 6.01 -11.23 18.09
C GLN A 341 5.09 -10.59 19.14
N PHE A 342 3.79 -10.94 19.12
CA PHE A 342 2.85 -10.45 20.13
C PHE A 342 3.22 -10.98 21.52
N ALA A 343 3.46 -12.29 21.65
CA ALA A 343 3.82 -12.87 22.93
C ALA A 343 5.14 -12.30 23.47
N GLU A 344 6.15 -12.13 22.62
CA GLU A 344 7.42 -11.52 22.99
C GLU A 344 7.24 -10.08 23.47
N ARG A 345 6.57 -9.23 22.67
CA ARG A 345 6.36 -7.80 22.97
C ARG A 345 5.55 -7.58 24.24
N PHE A 346 4.49 -8.35 24.47
CA PHE A 346 3.58 -8.15 25.60
C PHE A 346 3.87 -9.06 26.80
N SER A 347 4.93 -9.87 26.76
CA SER A 347 5.42 -10.62 27.93
C SER A 347 5.78 -9.71 29.10
N GLN A 348 6.25 -8.49 28.83
CA GLN A 348 6.57 -7.47 29.83
C GLN A 348 5.36 -6.98 30.65
N VAL A 349 4.15 -7.16 30.11
CA VAL A 349 2.87 -6.90 30.80
C VAL A 349 2.14 -8.20 31.12
N ASN A 350 2.89 -9.30 31.32
CA ASN A 350 2.41 -10.62 31.74
C ASN A 350 1.48 -11.36 30.76
N PHE A 351 1.55 -11.07 29.44
CA PHE A 351 0.88 -11.92 28.46
C PHE A 351 1.64 -13.24 28.27
N ASP A 352 0.92 -14.36 28.19
CA ASP A 352 1.49 -15.70 28.00
C ASP A 352 1.19 -16.23 26.59
N LEU A 353 2.23 -16.75 25.90
CA LEU A 353 2.09 -17.40 24.59
C LEU A 353 1.09 -18.57 24.64
N GLY A 354 1.02 -19.28 25.77
CA GLY A 354 0.07 -20.37 26.00
C GLY A 354 -1.40 -19.91 26.02
N SER A 355 -1.67 -18.61 26.13
CA SER A 355 -3.03 -18.07 26.11
C SER A 355 -3.63 -17.99 24.71
N PHE A 356 -2.82 -18.09 23.66
CA PHE A 356 -3.33 -18.08 22.28
C PHE A 356 -4.15 -19.34 21.97
N LEU A 357 -5.32 -19.12 21.37
CA LEU A 357 -6.20 -20.18 20.91
C LEU A 357 -6.51 -20.00 19.41
N PRO A 358 -5.68 -20.55 18.51
CA PRO A 358 -6.00 -20.62 17.09
C PRO A 358 -7.28 -21.44 16.86
N CYS A 359 -8.21 -20.93 16.06
CA CYS A 359 -9.47 -21.61 15.75
C CYS A 359 -9.91 -21.36 14.30
N TYR A 360 -10.74 -22.27 13.79
CA TYR A 360 -11.27 -22.21 12.43
C TYR A 360 -12.78 -22.40 12.39
N GLY A 361 -13.42 -21.68 11.48
CA GLY A 361 -14.81 -21.83 11.08
C GLY A 361 -15.31 -20.60 10.31
N MET A 362 -16.60 -20.58 10.02
CA MET A 362 -17.27 -19.64 9.12
C MET A 362 -18.77 -19.50 9.42
N ALA A 363 -19.40 -18.50 8.82
CA ALA A 363 -20.83 -18.26 8.96
C ALA A 363 -21.69 -19.48 8.56
N GLU A 364 -21.31 -20.21 7.50
CA GLU A 364 -22.01 -21.42 7.04
C GLU A 364 -21.97 -22.56 8.08
N THR A 365 -20.97 -22.53 8.97
CA THR A 365 -20.84 -23.43 10.13
C THR A 365 -21.38 -22.80 11.42
N THR A 366 -22.16 -21.72 11.29
CA THR A 366 -22.53 -20.77 12.35
C THR A 366 -21.36 -19.93 12.84
N LEU A 367 -20.29 -20.53 13.36
CA LEU A 367 -19.04 -19.83 13.68
C LEU A 367 -17.83 -20.76 13.80
N ILE A 368 -17.73 -21.62 14.83
CA ILE A 368 -16.52 -22.44 15.09
C ILE A 368 -16.71 -23.90 14.63
N VAL A 369 -15.64 -24.52 14.13
CA VAL A 369 -15.54 -25.94 13.76
C VAL A 369 -14.39 -26.63 14.49
N THR A 370 -13.22 -25.99 14.54
CA THR A 370 -12.04 -26.49 15.24
C THR A 370 -11.46 -25.43 16.18
N GLY A 371 -10.87 -25.88 17.27
CA GLY A 371 -10.27 -25.01 18.29
C GLY A 371 -9.84 -25.81 19.52
N GLY A 372 -9.01 -25.21 20.37
CA GLY A 372 -8.63 -25.76 21.67
C GLY A 372 -7.98 -27.16 21.64
N PRO A 373 -7.90 -27.84 22.81
CA PRO A 373 -8.32 -27.34 24.13
C PRO A 373 -7.40 -26.20 24.63
N GLN A 374 -7.95 -25.31 25.48
CA GLN A 374 -7.30 -24.08 25.95
C GLN A 374 -5.94 -24.32 26.65
N LYS A 375 -5.76 -25.47 27.30
CA LYS A 375 -4.58 -25.75 28.15
C LYS A 375 -3.30 -26.00 27.37
N ASP A 376 -3.40 -26.30 26.09
CA ASP A 376 -2.25 -26.60 25.26
C ASP A 376 -1.78 -25.33 24.53
N PRO A 377 -0.47 -25.03 24.51
CA PRO A 377 0.04 -23.91 23.74
C PRO A 377 -0.28 -24.09 22.24
N PRO A 378 -0.35 -23.00 21.47
CA PRO A 378 -0.64 -23.07 20.04
C PRO A 378 0.35 -24.00 19.32
N VAL A 379 -0.18 -24.95 18.55
CA VAL A 379 0.65 -25.92 17.83
C VAL A 379 1.19 -25.30 16.55
N ILE A 380 2.51 -25.18 16.46
CA ILE A 380 3.22 -24.69 15.28
C ILE A 380 4.12 -25.81 14.75
N LYS A 381 3.89 -26.24 13.52
CA LYS A 381 4.67 -27.32 12.86
C LYS A 381 5.25 -26.83 11.55
N THR A 382 6.39 -27.40 11.17
CA THR A 382 7.10 -27.10 9.93
C THR A 382 6.88 -28.22 8.92
N PHE A 383 6.52 -27.81 7.70
CA PHE A 383 6.31 -28.70 6.56
C PHE A 383 7.17 -28.22 5.39
N ASP A 384 7.55 -29.13 4.51
CA ASP A 384 8.30 -28.78 3.30
C ASP A 384 7.43 -27.94 2.35
N SER A 385 7.88 -26.74 2.02
CA SER A 385 7.11 -25.79 1.20
C SER A 385 6.89 -26.29 -0.22
N GLN A 386 7.85 -26.99 -0.83
CA GLN A 386 7.73 -27.50 -2.19
C GLN A 386 6.74 -28.66 -2.26
N GLU A 387 6.70 -29.49 -1.21
CA GLU A 387 5.74 -30.59 -1.13
C GLU A 387 4.32 -30.07 -0.91
N LEU A 388 4.14 -29.02 -0.09
CA LEU A 388 2.84 -28.36 0.09
C LEU A 388 2.31 -27.77 -1.23
N ASP A 389 3.17 -27.13 -2.03
CA ASP A 389 2.83 -26.61 -3.37
C ASP A 389 2.37 -27.75 -4.31
N ASN A 390 2.90 -28.96 -4.10
CA ASN A 390 2.54 -30.19 -4.80
C ASN A 390 1.39 -30.98 -4.13
N GLN A 391 0.62 -30.34 -3.23
CA GLN A 391 -0.50 -30.92 -2.48
C GLN A 391 -0.13 -32.11 -1.56
N ARG A 392 1.15 -32.23 -1.19
CA ARG A 392 1.64 -33.27 -0.27
C ARG A 392 2.08 -32.66 1.06
N VAL A 393 1.73 -33.32 2.15
CA VAL A 393 2.03 -32.88 3.52
C VAL A 393 3.20 -33.68 4.03
N VAL A 394 4.39 -33.07 3.97
CA VAL A 394 5.64 -33.68 4.42
C VAL A 394 6.21 -32.85 5.57
N PRO A 395 6.14 -33.33 6.83
CA PRO A 395 6.79 -32.68 7.95
C PRO A 395 8.31 -32.61 7.75
N CYS A 396 8.93 -31.49 8.10
CA CYS A 396 10.37 -31.31 8.00
C CYS A 396 10.93 -30.62 9.27
N PRO A 397 12.22 -30.78 9.57
CA PRO A 397 12.90 -30.02 10.63
C PRO A 397 12.80 -28.50 10.39
N SER A 398 12.78 -27.71 11.46
CA SER A 398 12.62 -26.26 11.38
C SER A 398 13.79 -25.53 10.73
N ASP A 399 14.97 -26.16 10.68
CA ASP A 399 16.19 -25.67 10.03
C ASP A 399 16.29 -26.10 8.55
N HIS A 400 15.30 -26.83 8.03
CA HIS A 400 15.27 -27.24 6.62
C HIS A 400 15.19 -26.00 5.70
N PRO A 401 15.97 -25.94 4.60
CA PRO A 401 16.00 -24.76 3.70
C PRO A 401 14.64 -24.37 3.09
N ALA A 402 13.74 -25.35 2.96
CA ALA A 402 12.37 -25.16 2.48
C ALA A 402 11.32 -25.32 3.61
N ALA A 403 11.70 -25.10 4.87
CA ALA A 403 10.76 -25.20 5.99
C ALA A 403 9.71 -24.07 5.96
N ARG A 404 8.44 -24.45 5.93
CA ARG A 404 7.31 -23.53 6.10
C ARG A 404 6.57 -23.84 7.39
N ALA A 405 6.53 -22.86 8.31
CA ALA A 405 5.79 -22.97 9.56
C ALA A 405 4.29 -22.73 9.33
N MET A 406 3.45 -23.65 9.79
CA MET A 406 2.00 -23.53 9.79
C MET A 406 1.45 -23.67 11.22
N VAL A 407 0.39 -22.92 11.52
CA VAL A 407 -0.30 -22.96 12.81
C VAL A 407 -1.48 -23.92 12.72
N GLY A 408 -1.56 -24.89 13.62
CA GLY A 408 -2.74 -25.74 13.78
C GLY A 408 -3.91 -24.91 14.30
N SER A 409 -5.03 -24.94 13.59
CA SER A 409 -6.28 -24.22 13.92
C SER A 409 -7.14 -24.97 14.96
N GLY A 410 -6.50 -25.76 15.82
CA GLY A 410 -7.13 -26.55 16.86
C GLY A 410 -7.58 -27.94 16.42
N GLN A 411 -8.12 -28.67 17.39
CA GLN A 411 -8.64 -30.02 17.19
C GLN A 411 -10.08 -29.99 16.68
N ILE A 412 -10.52 -31.09 16.07
CA ILE A 412 -11.93 -31.30 15.70
C ILE A 412 -12.75 -31.40 16.98
N LEU A 413 -13.77 -30.55 17.11
CA LEU A 413 -14.57 -30.43 18.33
C LEU A 413 -15.57 -31.61 18.47
N PRO A 414 -16.04 -31.93 19.69
CA PRO A 414 -16.94 -33.05 19.91
C PRO A 414 -18.26 -32.92 19.14
N GLY A 415 -18.58 -33.95 18.37
CA GLY A 415 -19.79 -33.99 17.54
C GLY A 415 -19.67 -33.25 16.20
N GLU A 416 -18.51 -32.68 15.89
CA GLU A 416 -18.16 -32.23 14.55
C GLU A 416 -17.60 -33.40 13.75
N ASP A 417 -18.08 -33.56 12.51
CA ASP A 417 -17.50 -34.49 11.54
C ASP A 417 -16.82 -33.68 10.43
N VAL A 418 -15.48 -33.70 10.46
CA VAL A 418 -14.63 -32.99 9.50
C VAL A 418 -13.89 -34.00 8.64
N LEU A 419 -14.06 -33.87 7.33
CA LEU A 419 -13.46 -34.74 6.33
C LEU A 419 -12.60 -33.90 5.37
N ILE A 420 -11.43 -34.42 5.00
CA ILE A 420 -10.61 -33.82 3.94
C ILE A 420 -10.91 -34.60 2.66
N VAL A 421 -11.40 -33.91 1.64
CA VAL A 421 -11.94 -34.51 0.42
C VAL A 421 -11.24 -33.93 -0.81
N ASP A 422 -10.90 -34.79 -1.77
CA ASP A 422 -10.44 -34.33 -3.08
C ASP A 422 -11.60 -33.60 -3.79
N PRO A 423 -11.46 -32.29 -4.10
CA PRO A 423 -12.58 -31.49 -4.58
C PRO A 423 -13.07 -31.86 -5.98
N GLU A 424 -12.26 -32.59 -6.76
CA GLU A 424 -12.59 -33.05 -8.12
C GLU A 424 -13.14 -34.49 -8.10
N LEU A 425 -12.44 -35.39 -7.41
CA LEU A 425 -12.81 -36.81 -7.35
C LEU A 425 -13.90 -37.10 -6.33
N LEU A 426 -14.20 -36.14 -5.43
CA LEU A 426 -15.18 -36.24 -4.35
C LEU A 426 -14.93 -37.45 -3.44
N GLN A 427 -13.68 -37.89 -3.34
CA GLN A 427 -13.26 -39.00 -2.50
C GLN A 427 -12.50 -38.49 -1.28
N PRO A 428 -12.59 -39.14 -0.11
CA PRO A 428 -11.74 -38.80 1.02
C PRO A 428 -10.26 -38.83 0.63
N SER A 429 -9.52 -37.76 0.95
CA SER A 429 -8.10 -37.65 0.64
C SER A 429 -7.28 -38.67 1.42
N SER A 430 -6.16 -39.09 0.84
CA SER A 430 -5.19 -39.96 1.53
C SER A 430 -4.50 -39.22 2.68
N VAL A 431 -3.99 -39.97 3.65
CA VAL A 431 -3.17 -39.40 4.73
C VAL A 431 -1.95 -38.73 4.12
N GLY A 432 -1.72 -37.47 4.50
CA GLY A 432 -0.59 -36.69 3.99
C GLY A 432 -0.87 -35.94 2.68
N ALA A 433 -2.14 -35.76 2.30
CA ALA A 433 -2.55 -34.94 1.16
C ALA A 433 -3.39 -33.73 1.60
N ILE A 434 -3.33 -32.66 0.82
CA ILE A 434 -4.22 -31.50 0.96
C ILE A 434 -5.54 -31.79 0.24
N GLY A 435 -6.67 -31.41 0.83
CA GLY A 435 -7.98 -31.50 0.20
C GLY A 435 -8.94 -30.44 0.74
N GLU A 436 -10.15 -30.40 0.20
CA GLU A 436 -11.22 -29.54 0.67
C GLU A 436 -11.75 -30.01 2.03
N ILE A 437 -11.93 -29.06 2.95
CA ILE A 437 -12.48 -29.29 4.27
C ILE A 437 -14.00 -29.40 4.13
N TRP A 438 -14.54 -30.57 4.39
CA TRP A 438 -15.97 -30.83 4.40
C TRP A 438 -16.44 -31.01 5.85
N VAL A 439 -17.54 -30.35 6.20
CA VAL A 439 -18.04 -30.32 7.59
C VAL A 439 -19.47 -30.82 7.65
N ARG A 440 -19.75 -31.74 8.58
CA ARG A 440 -21.11 -32.17 8.92
C ARG A 440 -21.29 -32.00 10.41
N SER A 441 -22.22 -31.12 10.78
CA SER A 441 -22.52 -30.82 12.17
C SER A 441 -23.94 -30.25 12.32
N PRO A 442 -24.60 -30.44 13.48
CA PRO A 442 -25.83 -29.73 13.78
C PRO A 442 -25.67 -28.21 13.90
N SER A 443 -24.44 -27.66 13.97
CA SER A 443 -24.21 -26.21 13.87
C SER A 443 -24.08 -25.70 12.45
N VAL A 444 -24.09 -26.56 11.43
CA VAL A 444 -24.13 -26.11 10.03
C VAL A 444 -25.46 -25.42 9.76
N GLY A 445 -25.41 -24.26 9.10
CA GLY A 445 -26.59 -23.50 8.69
C GLY A 445 -27.49 -24.28 7.74
N SER A 446 -28.74 -23.87 7.59
CA SER A 446 -29.72 -24.58 6.75
C SER A 446 -29.55 -24.35 5.24
N GLY A 447 -28.64 -23.45 4.85
CA GLY A 447 -28.42 -23.08 3.45
C GLY A 447 -28.31 -21.56 3.25
N TYR A 448 -28.45 -21.14 2.00
CA TYR A 448 -28.52 -19.73 1.61
C TYR A 448 -29.98 -19.32 1.32
N TRP A 449 -30.39 -18.16 1.84
CA TRP A 449 -31.74 -17.62 1.65
C TRP A 449 -32.09 -17.46 0.17
N GLU A 450 -33.23 -18.04 -0.24
CA GLU A 450 -33.76 -18.03 -1.62
C GLU A 450 -32.75 -18.44 -2.72
N LYS A 451 -31.76 -19.28 -2.38
CA LYS A 451 -30.72 -19.75 -3.30
C LYS A 451 -30.59 -21.27 -3.23
N GLU A 452 -31.59 -21.96 -3.75
CA GLU A 452 -31.70 -23.43 -3.70
C GLU A 452 -30.52 -24.12 -4.38
N GLU A 453 -30.13 -23.69 -5.58
CA GLU A 453 -29.00 -24.27 -6.32
C GLU A 453 -27.68 -24.13 -5.56
N ASP A 454 -27.37 -22.93 -5.05
CA ASP A 454 -26.17 -22.68 -4.23
C ASP A 454 -26.20 -23.51 -2.94
N THR A 455 -27.39 -23.68 -2.35
CA THR A 455 -27.60 -24.47 -1.12
C THR A 455 -27.32 -25.94 -1.38
N ILE A 456 -27.87 -26.52 -2.45
CA ILE A 456 -27.61 -27.91 -2.81
C ILE A 456 -26.11 -28.10 -3.08
N ALA A 457 -25.50 -27.21 -3.87
CA ALA A 457 -24.10 -27.31 -4.24
C ALA A 457 -23.13 -27.23 -3.04
N SER A 458 -23.47 -26.43 -2.02
CA SER A 458 -22.58 -26.17 -0.88
C SER A 458 -22.93 -27.00 0.36
N PHE A 459 -24.20 -27.15 0.73
CA PHE A 459 -24.65 -27.78 1.98
C PHE A 459 -25.09 -29.24 1.83
N GLN A 460 -25.25 -29.74 0.60
CA GLN A 460 -25.76 -31.09 0.34
C GLN A 460 -24.77 -31.95 -0.47
N ALA A 461 -23.48 -31.84 -0.16
CA ALA A 461 -22.46 -32.61 -0.85
C ALA A 461 -22.32 -34.04 -0.31
N PHE A 462 -22.10 -34.99 -1.21
CA PHE A 462 -21.87 -36.39 -0.88
C PHE A 462 -20.52 -36.83 -1.47
N THR A 463 -19.79 -37.65 -0.73
CA THR A 463 -18.60 -38.31 -1.26
C THR A 463 -18.99 -39.39 -2.26
N VAL A 464 -18.03 -39.82 -3.09
CA VAL A 464 -18.26 -40.86 -4.11
C VAL A 464 -18.74 -42.20 -3.53
N ASP A 465 -18.42 -42.49 -2.26
CA ASP A 465 -18.90 -43.66 -1.52
C ASP A 465 -20.24 -43.43 -0.79
N GLY A 466 -20.88 -42.28 -1.02
CA GLY A 466 -22.24 -41.96 -0.56
C GLY A 466 -22.33 -41.38 0.86
N GLN A 467 -21.23 -40.94 1.47
CA GLN A 467 -21.27 -40.29 2.77
C GLN A 467 -21.69 -38.83 2.63
N GLY A 468 -22.66 -38.39 3.44
CA GLY A 468 -23.14 -37.01 3.43
C GLY A 468 -24.53 -36.89 4.08
N PRO A 469 -25.21 -35.75 3.93
CA PRO A 469 -24.68 -34.53 3.29
C PRO A 469 -23.61 -33.84 4.15
N PHE A 470 -22.63 -33.22 3.49
CA PHE A 470 -21.63 -32.34 4.10
C PHE A 470 -21.76 -30.91 3.53
N LEU A 471 -21.35 -29.94 4.34
CA LEU A 471 -20.99 -28.60 3.89
C LEU A 471 -19.60 -28.64 3.24
N ARG A 472 -19.54 -28.24 1.97
CA ARG A 472 -18.32 -27.86 1.26
C ARG A 472 -17.92 -26.46 1.68
N THR A 473 -16.88 -26.35 2.51
CA THR A 473 -16.43 -25.04 3.00
C THR A 473 -15.77 -24.21 1.90
N GLY A 474 -15.27 -24.87 0.84
CA GLY A 474 -14.41 -24.25 -0.16
C GLY A 474 -13.00 -23.94 0.36
N ASP A 475 -12.67 -24.27 1.61
CA ASP A 475 -11.34 -24.11 2.18
C ASP A 475 -10.54 -25.41 2.05
N LEU A 476 -9.25 -25.27 1.74
CA LEU A 476 -8.30 -26.36 1.58
C LEU A 476 -7.49 -26.52 2.87
N GLY A 477 -7.25 -27.76 3.27
CA GLY A 477 -6.48 -28.06 4.46
C GLY A 477 -6.15 -29.54 4.60
N PHE A 478 -5.57 -29.89 5.73
CA PHE A 478 -5.23 -31.25 6.09
C PHE A 478 -5.24 -31.43 7.61
N VAL A 479 -5.39 -32.67 8.06
CA VAL A 479 -5.29 -33.03 9.48
C VAL A 479 -3.96 -33.71 9.73
N HIS A 480 -3.19 -33.20 10.70
CA HIS A 480 -1.92 -33.78 11.12
C HIS A 480 -1.81 -33.72 12.65
N GLU A 481 -1.46 -34.85 13.29
CA GLU A 481 -1.37 -34.95 14.77
C GLU A 481 -2.61 -34.39 15.51
N GLN A 482 -3.81 -34.71 15.01
CA GLN A 482 -5.12 -34.24 15.53
C GLN A 482 -5.41 -32.74 15.37
N GLN A 483 -4.53 -31.98 14.73
CA GLN A 483 -4.74 -30.57 14.43
C GLN A 483 -5.20 -30.39 12.99
N LEU A 484 -6.15 -29.48 12.77
CA LEU A 484 -6.50 -29.02 11.43
C LEU A 484 -5.55 -27.90 11.00
N TYR A 485 -4.90 -28.05 9.85
CA TYR A 485 -4.10 -27.00 9.22
C TYR A 485 -4.83 -26.49 7.99
N VAL A 486 -5.17 -25.20 8.00
CA VAL A 486 -5.79 -24.54 6.84
C VAL A 486 -4.68 -24.12 5.87
N ALA A 487 -4.72 -24.67 4.67
CA ALA A 487 -3.74 -24.44 3.62
C ALA A 487 -4.13 -23.29 2.68
N GLY A 488 -5.43 -23.02 2.50
CA GLY A 488 -5.93 -21.90 1.70
C GLY A 488 -7.38 -22.05 1.29
N ARG A 489 -7.80 -21.38 0.21
CA ARG A 489 -9.18 -21.42 -0.29
C ARG A 489 -9.22 -21.87 -1.74
N LEU A 490 -10.07 -22.84 -2.06
CA LEU A 490 -10.18 -23.47 -3.38
C LEU A 490 -10.44 -22.45 -4.50
N LYS A 491 -11.30 -21.46 -4.26
CA LYS A 491 -11.66 -20.42 -5.25
C LYS A 491 -10.65 -19.25 -5.33
N ASP A 492 -9.78 -19.12 -4.33
CA ASP A 492 -8.76 -18.08 -4.30
C ASP A 492 -7.40 -18.63 -4.77
N MET A 493 -7.26 -19.95 -4.86
CA MET A 493 -6.05 -20.63 -5.31
C MET A 493 -5.68 -20.16 -6.71
N ILE A 494 -4.46 -19.66 -6.84
CA ILE A 494 -3.88 -19.19 -8.09
C ILE A 494 -3.15 -20.37 -8.72
N ILE A 495 -3.56 -20.81 -9.91
CA ILE A 495 -2.98 -21.97 -10.59
C ILE A 495 -2.19 -21.47 -11.80
N VAL A 496 -0.88 -21.32 -11.63
CA VAL A 496 -0.01 -20.85 -12.72
C VAL A 496 0.98 -21.96 -13.08
N ARG A 497 0.96 -22.36 -14.36
CA ARG A 497 1.80 -23.45 -14.92
C ARG A 497 1.61 -24.81 -14.23
N GLY A 498 0.42 -25.09 -13.70
CA GLY A 498 0.09 -26.37 -13.05
C GLY A 498 0.58 -26.50 -11.60
N VAL A 499 1.09 -25.43 -11.00
CA VAL A 499 1.48 -25.36 -9.58
C VAL A 499 0.46 -24.52 -8.83
N ASN A 500 -0.01 -25.02 -7.69
CA ASN A 500 -0.99 -24.34 -6.85
C ASN A 500 -0.29 -23.33 -5.94
N ARG A 501 -0.73 -22.07 -5.97
CA ARG A 501 -0.24 -21.00 -5.11
C ARG A 501 -1.38 -20.43 -4.29
N TYR A 502 -1.17 -20.30 -2.99
CA TYR A 502 -2.17 -19.74 -2.11
C TYR A 502 -1.93 -18.23 -1.92
N PRO A 503 -2.95 -17.38 -2.15
CA PRO A 503 -2.81 -15.93 -2.03
C PRO A 503 -2.22 -15.44 -0.72
N GLN A 504 -2.58 -16.04 0.41
CA GLN A 504 -2.10 -15.58 1.72
C GLN A 504 -0.59 -15.73 1.91
N ASP A 505 0.05 -16.64 1.16
CA ASP A 505 1.50 -16.81 1.20
C ASP A 505 2.18 -15.73 0.38
N ILE A 506 1.59 -15.39 -0.76
CA ILE A 506 2.01 -14.26 -1.60
C ILE A 506 1.82 -12.96 -0.83
N GLU A 507 0.68 -12.76 -0.18
CA GLU A 507 0.38 -11.60 0.66
C GLU A 507 1.40 -11.47 1.79
N LEU A 508 1.73 -12.56 2.51
CA LEU A 508 2.76 -12.53 3.55
C LEU A 508 4.12 -12.10 3.00
N THR A 509 4.51 -12.61 1.82
CA THR A 509 5.75 -12.21 1.15
C THR A 509 5.74 -10.75 0.73
N VAL A 510 4.60 -10.24 0.24
CA VAL A 510 4.43 -8.82 -0.12
C VAL A 510 4.57 -7.96 1.12
N GLU A 511 3.90 -8.32 2.22
CA GLU A 511 3.95 -7.56 3.48
C GLU A 511 5.36 -7.48 4.08
N GLN A 512 6.18 -8.49 3.82
CA GLN A 512 7.60 -8.53 4.23
C GLN A 512 8.54 -7.93 3.18
N ALA A 513 8.02 -7.51 2.01
CA ALA A 513 8.87 -7.09 0.90
C ALA A 513 9.46 -5.69 1.09
N HIS A 514 8.80 -4.80 1.84
CA HIS A 514 9.25 -3.42 2.02
C HIS A 514 8.64 -2.77 3.28
N ASP A 515 9.36 -1.85 3.93
CA ASP A 515 8.94 -1.15 5.15
C ASP A 515 7.69 -0.27 5.00
N ALA A 516 7.34 0.06 3.75
CA ALA A 516 6.12 0.78 3.41
C ALA A 516 4.86 -0.11 3.45
N MET A 517 5.05 -1.43 3.45
CA MET A 517 3.98 -2.40 3.54
C MET A 517 3.51 -2.57 4.98
N GLN A 518 2.23 -2.90 5.12
CA GLN A 518 1.65 -3.20 6.40
C GLN A 518 1.05 -4.59 6.38
N SER A 519 1.27 -5.32 7.47
CA SER A 519 0.71 -6.65 7.65
C SER A 519 -0.81 -6.61 7.63
N GLY A 520 -1.42 -7.56 6.91
CA GLY A 520 -2.87 -7.68 6.77
C GLY A 520 -3.50 -6.69 5.79
N LEU A 521 -2.72 -5.89 5.05
CA LEU A 521 -3.23 -4.89 4.10
C LEU A 521 -2.88 -5.15 2.63
N VAL A 522 -2.74 -6.43 2.26
CA VAL A 522 -2.43 -6.88 0.91
C VAL A 522 -3.49 -7.86 0.41
N ALA A 523 -3.88 -7.73 -0.85
CA ALA A 523 -4.72 -8.66 -1.59
C ALA A 523 -3.92 -9.26 -2.75
N ALA A 524 -3.73 -10.58 -2.77
CA ALA A 524 -3.28 -11.29 -3.97
C ALA A 524 -4.46 -12.04 -4.59
N PHE A 525 -4.65 -11.97 -5.91
CA PHE A 525 -5.75 -12.65 -6.60
C PHE A 525 -5.42 -12.95 -8.06
N ALA A 526 -6.02 -14.01 -8.60
CA ALA A 526 -5.96 -14.31 -10.03
C ALA A 526 -6.99 -13.49 -10.81
N ASP A 527 -6.58 -12.94 -11.96
CA ASP A 527 -7.44 -12.34 -12.97
C ASP A 527 -7.36 -13.15 -14.29
N ASN A 528 -8.52 -13.52 -14.84
CA ASN A 528 -8.59 -14.35 -16.05
C ASN A 528 -8.73 -13.46 -17.28
N ALA A 529 -7.69 -13.42 -18.11
CA ALA A 529 -7.73 -12.74 -19.40
C ALA A 529 -7.03 -13.58 -20.47
N GLU A 530 -7.63 -13.65 -21.67
CA GLU A 530 -7.03 -14.30 -22.85
C GLU A 530 -6.58 -15.76 -22.59
N ASP A 531 -7.43 -16.55 -21.93
CA ASP A 531 -7.18 -17.97 -21.58
C ASP A 531 -5.96 -18.24 -20.67
N ARG A 532 -5.45 -17.22 -19.95
CA ARG A 532 -4.42 -17.38 -18.89
C ARG A 532 -4.83 -16.74 -17.56
N GLU A 533 -4.47 -17.37 -16.45
CA GLU A 533 -4.57 -16.76 -15.11
C GLU A 533 -3.38 -15.82 -14.87
N ARG A 534 -3.66 -14.57 -14.48
CA ARG A 534 -2.67 -13.53 -14.16
C ARG A 534 -2.65 -13.25 -12.66
N LEU A 535 -1.48 -13.19 -12.04
CA LEU A 535 -1.33 -12.84 -10.62
C LEU A 535 -1.38 -11.33 -10.41
N ILE A 536 -2.41 -10.84 -9.73
CA ILE A 536 -2.58 -9.42 -9.40
C ILE A 536 -2.37 -9.23 -7.89
N ILE A 537 -1.63 -8.19 -7.52
CA ILE A 537 -1.40 -7.79 -6.14
C ILE A 537 -1.92 -6.38 -5.95
N ALA A 538 -2.73 -6.15 -4.92
CA ALA A 538 -3.14 -4.82 -4.49
C ALA A 538 -2.76 -4.63 -3.02
N ALA A 539 -1.97 -3.60 -2.70
CA ALA A 539 -1.44 -3.38 -1.36
C ALA A 539 -1.73 -1.95 -0.90
N GLU A 540 -2.27 -1.80 0.30
CA GLU A 540 -2.28 -0.48 0.94
C GLU A 540 -0.92 -0.16 1.53
N VAL A 541 -0.60 1.13 1.45
CA VAL A 541 0.73 1.62 1.80
C VAL A 541 0.64 2.78 2.79
N GLN A 542 1.55 2.80 3.77
CA GLN A 542 1.70 3.96 4.65
C GLN A 542 2.49 5.04 3.93
N ARG A 543 1.85 6.18 3.64
CA ARG A 543 2.53 7.30 3.00
C ARG A 543 3.48 7.98 3.99
N ARG A 544 4.77 8.03 3.67
CA ARG A 544 5.77 8.90 4.32
C ARG A 544 6.33 9.86 3.27
N GLU A 545 6.84 11.02 3.67
CA GLU A 545 7.51 11.93 2.74
C GLU A 545 8.72 11.25 2.08
N GLY A 546 8.91 11.48 0.77
CA GLY A 546 10.04 10.91 0.02
C GLY A 546 9.92 9.44 -0.38
N MET A 547 8.74 8.82 -0.29
CA MET A 547 8.55 7.41 -0.61
C MET A 547 8.62 7.15 -2.13
N ASP A 548 9.53 6.26 -2.54
CA ASP A 548 9.65 5.78 -3.92
C ASP A 548 8.72 4.58 -4.13
N TRP A 549 7.57 4.84 -4.75
CA TRP A 549 6.57 3.80 -5.00
C TRP A 549 7.01 2.76 -6.03
N ASP A 550 7.94 3.10 -6.92
CA ASP A 550 8.48 2.17 -7.89
C ASP A 550 9.48 1.21 -7.22
N GLU A 551 10.26 1.69 -6.25
CA GLU A 551 11.09 0.83 -5.38
C GLU A 551 10.22 -0.14 -4.58
N VAL A 552 9.12 0.35 -3.99
CA VAL A 552 8.15 -0.47 -3.26
C VAL A 552 7.56 -1.55 -4.19
N ILE A 553 7.08 -1.16 -5.38
CA ILE A 553 6.54 -2.08 -6.39
C ILE A 553 7.60 -3.10 -6.83
N LEU A 554 8.84 -2.67 -7.07
CA LEU A 554 9.96 -3.54 -7.47
C LEU A 554 10.34 -4.51 -6.35
N SER A 555 10.33 -4.08 -5.09
CA SER A 555 10.62 -4.95 -3.97
C SER A 555 9.54 -6.02 -3.82
N ILE A 556 8.27 -5.64 -3.91
CA ILE A 556 7.14 -6.58 -3.92
C ILE A 556 7.27 -7.59 -5.07
N ARG A 557 7.52 -7.11 -6.30
CA ARG A 557 7.73 -7.95 -7.49
C ARG A 557 8.84 -8.97 -7.29
N ARG A 558 9.99 -8.52 -6.77
CA ARG A 558 11.16 -9.37 -6.56
C ARG A 558 10.90 -10.40 -5.47
N SER A 559 10.35 -9.99 -4.33
CA SER A 559 10.08 -10.90 -3.21
C SER A 559 9.09 -11.98 -3.60
N VAL A 560 8.00 -11.61 -4.29
CA VAL A 560 6.99 -12.58 -4.75
C VAL A 560 7.56 -13.53 -5.79
N SER A 561 8.29 -13.02 -6.79
CA SER A 561 8.91 -13.86 -7.82
C SER A 561 9.95 -14.83 -7.25
N GLN A 562 10.69 -14.43 -6.21
CA GLN A 562 11.73 -15.26 -5.60
C GLN A 562 11.17 -16.34 -4.68
N GLN A 563 10.18 -16.01 -3.84
CA GLN A 563 9.64 -16.95 -2.85
C GLN A 563 8.59 -17.88 -3.44
N HIS A 564 7.84 -17.43 -4.45
CA HIS A 564 6.73 -18.18 -5.04
C HIS A 564 7.01 -18.66 -6.47
N GLU A 565 8.22 -18.45 -6.99
CA GLU A 565 8.60 -18.79 -8.38
C GLU A 565 7.55 -18.33 -9.43
N LEU A 566 6.79 -17.29 -9.09
CA LEU A 566 5.62 -16.80 -9.81
C LEU A 566 5.69 -15.28 -9.81
N PRO A 567 6.08 -14.64 -10.93
CA PRO A 567 6.08 -13.19 -10.99
C PRO A 567 4.65 -12.66 -10.97
N PRO A 568 4.34 -11.60 -10.21
CA PRO A 568 3.07 -10.92 -10.35
C PRO A 568 2.99 -10.28 -11.73
N ASP A 569 1.80 -10.32 -12.31
CA ASP A 569 1.45 -9.66 -13.57
C ASP A 569 0.97 -8.22 -13.33
N ALA A 570 0.46 -7.88 -12.15
CA ALA A 570 0.28 -6.49 -11.77
C ALA A 570 0.46 -6.27 -10.25
N ILE A 571 0.89 -5.05 -9.89
CA ILE A 571 0.97 -4.56 -8.52
C ILE A 571 0.29 -3.20 -8.47
N LEU A 572 -0.65 -3.04 -7.55
CA LEU A 572 -1.46 -1.84 -7.37
C LEU A 572 -1.23 -1.35 -5.95
N LEU A 573 -0.45 -0.28 -5.79
CA LEU A 573 -0.36 0.40 -4.51
C LEU A 573 -1.56 1.34 -4.39
N VAL A 574 -2.36 1.16 -3.35
CA VAL A 574 -3.60 1.92 -3.17
C VAL A 574 -3.58 2.70 -1.87
N ARG A 575 -4.36 3.78 -1.82
CA ARG A 575 -4.45 4.67 -0.66
C ARG A 575 -4.90 3.88 0.57
N PHE A 576 -4.27 4.15 1.71
CA PHE A 576 -4.66 3.56 2.98
C PHE A 576 -6.17 3.74 3.25
N GLY A 577 -6.83 2.67 3.70
CA GLY A 577 -8.27 2.58 3.95
C GLY A 577 -9.15 2.39 2.70
N THR A 578 -8.57 2.13 1.53
CA THR A 578 -9.33 2.02 0.27
C THR A 578 -9.42 0.62 -0.31
N LEU A 579 -8.65 -0.38 0.15
CA LEU A 579 -8.88 -1.77 -0.28
C LEU A 579 -10.25 -2.24 0.22
N PRO A 580 -11.02 -2.93 -0.63
CA PRO A 580 -12.24 -3.61 -0.21
C PRO A 580 -11.97 -4.55 0.97
N ARG A 581 -12.60 -4.24 2.09
CA ARG A 581 -12.56 -5.06 3.31
C ARG A 581 -13.94 -5.52 3.70
N THR A 582 -13.99 -6.68 4.33
CA THR A 582 -15.16 -7.11 5.06
C THR A 582 -15.39 -6.12 6.20
N SER A 583 -16.59 -6.15 6.72
CA SER A 583 -16.96 -5.31 7.84
C SER A 583 -16.25 -5.70 9.16
N SER A 584 -15.51 -6.82 9.16
CA SER A 584 -14.56 -7.29 10.20
C SER A 584 -13.09 -6.97 9.91
N GLY A 585 -12.79 -6.22 8.85
CA GLY A 585 -11.44 -5.76 8.53
C GLY A 585 -10.63 -6.67 7.60
N LYS A 586 -11.15 -7.84 7.21
CA LYS A 586 -10.45 -8.79 6.32
C LYS A 586 -10.43 -8.30 4.88
N ILE A 587 -9.35 -8.55 4.16
CA ILE A 587 -9.24 -8.25 2.73
C ILE A 587 -10.23 -9.07 1.90
N GLN A 588 -11.00 -8.41 1.02
CA GLN A 588 -11.93 -9.06 0.09
C GLN A 588 -11.27 -9.21 -1.28
N ARG A 589 -10.47 -10.26 -1.48
CA ARG A 589 -9.71 -10.53 -2.73
C ARG A 589 -10.57 -10.43 -4.00
N HIS A 590 -11.75 -11.04 -4.01
CA HIS A 590 -12.65 -10.96 -5.16
C HIS A 590 -13.22 -9.55 -5.39
N ALA A 591 -13.55 -8.80 -4.34
CA ALA A 591 -13.98 -7.41 -4.51
C ALA A 591 -12.82 -6.53 -5.00
N CYS A 592 -11.59 -6.78 -4.54
CA CYS A 592 -10.38 -6.13 -5.06
C CYS A 592 -10.20 -6.45 -6.55
N ARG A 593 -10.42 -7.72 -6.96
CA ARG A 593 -10.42 -8.13 -8.37
C ARG A 593 -11.51 -7.44 -9.18
N ASP A 594 -12.74 -7.39 -8.68
CA ASP A 594 -13.86 -6.76 -9.39
C ASP A 594 -13.65 -5.24 -9.49
N GLU A 595 -13.08 -4.58 -8.48
CA GLU A 595 -12.70 -3.17 -8.53
C GLU A 595 -11.51 -2.92 -9.46
N PHE A 596 -10.55 -3.84 -9.51
CA PHE A 596 -9.46 -3.83 -10.48
C PHE A 596 -9.98 -3.92 -11.92
N GLN A 597 -10.86 -4.89 -12.20
CA GLN A 597 -11.48 -5.08 -13.52
C GLN A 597 -12.32 -3.87 -13.95
N ARG A 598 -12.90 -3.14 -12.99
CA ARG A 598 -13.67 -1.91 -13.24
C ARG A 598 -12.83 -0.64 -13.21
N GLY A 599 -11.53 -0.71 -12.90
CA GLY A 599 -10.64 0.45 -12.79
C GLY A 599 -11.01 1.41 -11.65
N SER A 600 -11.64 0.94 -10.58
CA SER A 600 -12.19 1.79 -9.50
C SER A 600 -11.33 1.86 -8.23
N LEU A 601 -10.23 1.11 -8.17
CA LEU A 601 -9.28 1.15 -7.05
C LEU A 601 -8.64 2.54 -6.93
N LYS A 602 -8.42 3.01 -5.69
CA LYS A 602 -7.83 4.34 -5.42
C LYS A 602 -6.31 4.25 -5.40
N LEU A 603 -5.73 4.21 -6.59
CA LEU A 603 -4.31 4.01 -6.82
C LEU A 603 -3.47 5.18 -6.31
N ILE A 604 -2.34 4.84 -5.71
CA ILE A 604 -1.18 5.70 -5.42
C ILE A 604 -0.12 5.49 -6.50
N ALA A 605 0.13 4.24 -6.86
CA ALA A 605 0.99 3.82 -7.95
C ALA A 605 0.51 2.47 -8.47
N GLU A 606 0.76 2.17 -9.74
CA GLU A 606 0.46 0.86 -10.30
C GLU A 606 1.52 0.42 -11.28
N TRP A 607 1.62 -0.90 -11.44
CA TRP A 607 2.41 -1.54 -12.47
C TRP A 607 1.59 -2.71 -13.01
N LYS A 608 1.40 -2.78 -14.33
CA LYS A 608 0.70 -3.88 -15.03
C LYS A 608 1.59 -4.41 -16.15
N SER A 609 1.71 -5.74 -16.28
CA SER A 609 2.58 -6.40 -17.27
C SER A 609 2.03 -6.35 -18.70
N TRP A 610 0.78 -5.93 -18.89
CA TRP A 610 0.06 -5.96 -20.18
C TRP A 610 -0.52 -4.62 -20.62
N GLN A 611 -0.24 -3.52 -19.92
CA GLN A 611 -0.51 -2.20 -20.48
C GLN A 611 0.47 -1.97 -21.63
N ILE A 612 -0.06 -2.09 -22.85
CA ILE A 612 0.52 -1.61 -24.10
C ILE A 612 -0.01 -0.19 -24.26
N ASP A 613 0.84 0.82 -24.22
CA ASP A 613 0.43 2.20 -24.49
C ASP A 613 -0.03 2.35 -25.95
N LEU A 614 -1.36 2.40 -26.15
CA LEU A 614 -1.98 2.98 -27.34
C LEU A 614 -2.41 4.42 -26.99
N PRO A 615 -2.21 5.39 -27.90
CA PRO A 615 -2.60 6.78 -27.66
C PRO A 615 -4.13 6.95 -27.66
N PRO A 616 -4.71 7.82 -26.81
CA PRO A 616 -6.14 8.14 -26.87
C PRO A 616 -6.48 8.91 -28.14
N THR A 617 -7.41 8.37 -28.91
CA THR A 617 -8.16 9.02 -29.98
C THR A 617 -9.05 10.15 -29.43
N GLU A 618 -9.11 11.27 -30.16
CA GLU A 618 -9.97 12.43 -29.90
C GLU A 618 -11.46 12.07 -29.67
N PRO A 619 -12.18 12.92 -28.91
CA PRO A 619 -13.56 13.28 -29.26
C PRO A 619 -13.66 14.72 -29.76
N MET A 620 -14.32 14.84 -30.92
CA MET A 620 -14.77 16.04 -31.60
C MET A 620 -15.50 17.05 -30.70
N ILE A 621 -15.17 18.32 -30.94
CA ILE A 621 -15.96 19.50 -30.59
C ILE A 621 -17.32 19.45 -31.31
N ALA A 622 -18.41 19.67 -30.56
CA ALA A 622 -19.64 20.23 -31.09
C ALA A 622 -20.09 21.39 -30.18
N ALA A 623 -19.96 22.60 -30.71
CA ALA A 623 -20.45 23.84 -30.09
C ALA A 623 -21.94 24.06 -30.36
N SER A 624 -22.67 24.66 -29.42
CA SER A 624 -23.58 25.77 -29.73
C SER A 624 -24.00 26.57 -28.48
N THR A 625 -23.75 27.87 -28.60
CA THR A 625 -24.25 29.08 -27.90
C THR A 625 -25.76 29.08 -27.60
N ILE A 626 -26.31 29.81 -26.60
CA ILE A 626 -26.70 31.24 -26.68
C ILE A 626 -27.22 31.79 -25.31
N SER A 627 -26.75 33.01 -24.97
CA SER A 627 -27.33 34.17 -24.20
C SER A 627 -27.95 34.07 -22.79
N GLY A 628 -27.35 34.80 -21.83
CA GLY A 628 -27.74 36.17 -21.43
C GLY A 628 -29.00 36.44 -20.60
N GLY A 629 -28.82 36.96 -19.37
CA GLY A 629 -29.81 37.76 -18.63
C GLY A 629 -29.63 37.82 -17.09
N GLU A 630 -29.13 38.94 -16.56
CA GLU A 630 -29.29 39.37 -15.14
C GLU A 630 -30.54 40.29 -14.99
N PRO A 631 -30.84 40.89 -13.81
CA PRO A 631 -31.33 40.29 -12.57
C PRO A 631 -32.64 40.98 -12.06
N GLY A 632 -33.40 40.33 -11.18
CA GLY A 632 -34.60 40.92 -10.57
C GLY A 632 -34.85 40.43 -9.14
N ALA A 633 -34.50 41.28 -8.17
CA ALA A 633 -34.70 41.07 -6.73
C ALA A 633 -36.18 41.22 -6.32
N THR A 634 -36.66 40.43 -5.35
CA THR A 634 -37.00 40.90 -3.98
C THR A 634 -37.61 39.81 -3.07
N GLN A 635 -36.90 39.61 -1.95
CA GLN A 635 -37.27 39.26 -0.57
C GLN A 635 -38.71 38.86 -0.19
N LEU A 636 -38.78 37.77 0.61
CA LEU A 636 -39.51 37.56 1.88
C LEU A 636 -38.71 36.43 2.60
N GLY A 637 -37.82 36.62 3.59
CA GLY A 637 -37.98 37.16 4.95
C GLY A 637 -38.75 36.17 5.84
N GLY A 638 -38.22 35.48 6.86
CA GLY A 638 -36.90 35.36 7.47
C GLY A 638 -37.06 34.54 8.78
N HIS A 639 -36.13 33.64 9.07
CA HIS A 639 -35.75 33.27 10.43
C HIS A 639 -34.23 33.09 10.45
N ASP A 640 -33.60 33.89 11.30
CA ASP A 640 -32.17 34.13 11.49
C ASP A 640 -31.39 32.86 11.90
N LEU A 641 -30.23 32.62 11.29
CA LEU A 641 -29.15 31.82 11.88
C LEU A 641 -27.88 32.66 11.83
N THR A 642 -27.49 33.14 13.00
CA THR A 642 -26.39 34.06 13.29
C THR A 642 -25.05 33.57 12.75
N SER A 643 -24.23 34.49 12.21
CA SER A 643 -22.80 34.24 11.98
C SER A 643 -22.12 33.79 13.28
N PRO A 644 -21.24 32.77 13.24
CA PRO A 644 -20.57 32.26 14.44
C PRO A 644 -19.67 33.34 15.07
N ASP A 645 -19.53 33.29 16.40
CA ASP A 645 -18.76 34.26 17.18
C ASP A 645 -17.32 34.42 16.66
N HIS A 646 -16.87 35.66 16.43
CA HIS A 646 -15.56 35.94 15.82
C HIS A 646 -14.39 35.37 16.64
N GLU A 647 -14.48 35.38 17.97
CA GLU A 647 -13.44 34.81 18.84
C GLU A 647 -13.34 33.28 18.74
N ILE A 648 -14.45 32.60 18.47
CA ILE A 648 -14.48 31.14 18.26
C ILE A 648 -13.91 30.79 16.89
N VAL A 649 -14.30 31.56 15.86
CA VAL A 649 -13.77 31.41 14.50
C VAL A 649 -12.26 31.59 14.48
N ASP A 650 -11.74 32.59 15.18
CA ASP A 650 -10.29 32.84 15.27
C ASP A 650 -9.57 31.69 16.00
N ALA A 651 -10.15 31.15 17.08
CA ALA A 651 -9.59 29.98 17.78
C ALA A 651 -9.58 28.71 16.92
N VAL A 652 -10.65 28.45 16.17
CA VAL A 652 -10.72 27.34 15.20
C VAL A 652 -9.70 27.54 14.08
N THR A 653 -9.61 28.74 13.54
CA THR A 653 -8.67 29.09 12.47
C THR A 653 -7.22 28.94 12.94
N ASP A 654 -6.92 29.33 14.18
CA ASP A 654 -5.60 29.15 14.79
C ASP A 654 -5.26 27.68 15.05
N ALA A 655 -6.21 26.88 15.55
CA ALA A 655 -6.01 25.45 15.75
C ALA A 655 -5.80 24.72 14.41
N VAL A 656 -6.56 25.09 13.38
CA VAL A 656 -6.38 24.59 12.02
C VAL A 656 -5.03 25.03 11.45
N ARG A 657 -4.59 26.28 11.65
CA ARG A 657 -3.25 26.75 11.23
C ARG A 657 -2.12 26.03 11.95
N ALA A 658 -2.25 25.76 13.24
CA ALA A 658 -1.22 25.09 14.03
C ALA A 658 -0.94 23.67 13.53
N VAL A 659 -2.00 22.97 13.08
CA VAL A 659 -1.89 21.58 12.60
C VAL A 659 -1.63 21.52 11.08
N ALA A 660 -2.37 22.29 10.28
CA ALA A 660 -2.24 22.29 8.83
C ALA A 660 -0.98 23.04 8.33
N GLN A 661 -0.42 23.94 9.15
CA GLN A 661 0.81 24.70 8.91
C GLN A 661 0.81 25.38 7.53
N GLU A 662 1.72 25.04 6.63
CA GLU A 662 1.83 25.64 5.29
C GLU A 662 0.59 25.42 4.39
N ARG A 663 -0.29 24.48 4.74
CA ARG A 663 -1.55 24.23 4.02
C ARG A 663 -2.64 25.26 4.35
N ALA A 664 -2.53 25.97 5.48
CA ALA A 664 -3.52 26.94 5.96
C ALA A 664 -3.28 28.40 5.50
N LYS A 665 -2.71 28.60 4.30
CA LYS A 665 -2.28 29.94 3.81
C LYS A 665 -3.45 30.91 3.56
N GLN A 666 -4.63 30.41 3.19
CA GLN A 666 -5.89 31.16 3.16
C GLN A 666 -6.97 30.27 3.80
N LEU A 667 -7.50 30.72 4.93
CA LEU A 667 -8.61 30.07 5.62
C LEU A 667 -9.75 31.06 5.66
N ASP A 668 -10.90 30.64 5.15
CA ASP A 668 -12.18 31.30 5.37
C ASP A 668 -13.13 30.33 6.09
N LEU A 669 -14.33 30.81 6.42
CA LEU A 669 -15.33 30.02 7.13
C LEU A 669 -15.74 28.76 6.34
N ASP A 670 -15.70 28.77 5.01
CA ASP A 670 -16.19 27.66 4.18
C ASP A 670 -15.07 26.69 3.75
N THR A 671 -13.82 26.97 4.13
CA THR A 671 -12.66 26.14 3.82
C THR A 671 -12.81 24.74 4.40
N ASN A 672 -12.77 23.72 3.53
CA ASN A 672 -12.91 22.33 3.93
C ASN A 672 -11.59 21.79 4.49
N ILE A 673 -11.52 21.55 5.79
CA ILE A 673 -10.33 21.11 6.49
C ILE A 673 -9.90 19.67 6.10
N VAL A 674 -10.76 18.91 5.41
CA VAL A 674 -10.47 17.54 4.96
C VAL A 674 -10.09 17.50 3.48
N LEU A 675 -10.86 18.17 2.64
CA LEU A 675 -10.72 18.13 1.18
C LEU A 675 -9.75 19.21 0.68
N ASP A 676 -9.84 20.44 1.19
CA ASP A 676 -9.05 21.58 0.69
C ASP A 676 -7.68 21.66 1.37
N LEU A 677 -7.63 21.35 2.68
CA LEU A 677 -6.39 21.30 3.44
C LEU A 677 -5.75 19.90 3.46
N GLY A 678 -6.47 18.88 3.01
CA GLY A 678 -5.95 17.51 2.92
C GLY A 678 -5.58 16.89 4.27
N LEU A 679 -6.21 17.31 5.37
CA LEU A 679 -5.86 16.85 6.71
C LEU A 679 -6.33 15.41 6.94
N ASP A 680 -5.43 14.57 7.45
CA ASP A 680 -5.73 13.19 7.78
C ASP A 680 -6.50 13.07 9.12
N SER A 681 -6.93 11.85 9.47
CA SER A 681 -7.73 11.60 10.67
C SER A 681 -7.00 11.90 11.98
N LEU A 682 -5.66 11.87 12.00
CA LEU A 682 -4.83 12.19 13.17
C LEU A 682 -4.66 13.70 13.32
N GLU A 683 -4.42 14.40 12.22
CA GLU A 683 -4.34 15.86 12.16
C GLU A 683 -5.68 16.50 12.56
N ARG A 684 -6.81 15.95 12.08
CA ARG A 684 -8.15 16.40 12.49
C ARG A 684 -8.39 16.19 13.99
N MET A 685 -7.90 15.08 14.54
CA MET A 685 -8.01 14.79 15.98
C MET A 685 -7.15 15.75 16.81
N GLN A 686 -5.99 16.20 16.31
CA GLN A 686 -5.16 17.21 16.96
C GLN A 686 -5.83 18.59 16.99
N ILE A 687 -6.52 19.00 15.91
CA ILE A 687 -7.31 20.24 15.86
C ILE A 687 -8.43 20.18 16.89
N VAL A 688 -9.17 19.08 16.91
CA VAL A 688 -10.29 18.87 17.84
C VAL A 688 -9.80 18.86 19.28
N HIS A 689 -8.74 18.13 19.59
CA HIS A 689 -8.15 18.10 20.92
C HIS A 689 -7.69 19.50 21.38
N SER A 690 -7.09 20.27 20.47
CA SER A 690 -6.68 21.65 20.75
C SER A 690 -7.87 22.55 21.06
N LEU A 691 -9.01 22.36 20.38
CA LEU A 691 -10.24 23.11 20.60
C LEU A 691 -10.97 22.67 21.87
N GLU A 692 -11.04 21.38 22.16
CA GLU A 692 -11.59 20.83 23.41
C GLU A 692 -10.82 21.34 24.64
N GLN A 693 -9.48 21.40 24.54
CA GLN A 693 -8.64 21.99 25.56
C GLN A 693 -8.80 23.51 25.66
N ALA A 694 -8.91 24.20 24.53
CA ALA A 694 -9.09 25.65 24.51
C ALA A 694 -10.43 26.07 25.16
N PHE A 695 -11.50 25.30 24.94
CA PHE A 695 -12.86 25.62 25.38
C PHE A 695 -13.37 24.85 26.62
N ASP A 696 -12.55 23.99 27.23
CA ASP A 696 -12.87 23.23 28.46
C ASP A 696 -14.16 22.38 28.34
N GLY A 697 -14.25 21.59 27.27
CA GLY A 697 -15.36 20.67 27.03
C GLY A 697 -15.04 19.64 25.93
N ARG A 698 -15.99 18.74 25.61
CA ARG A 698 -15.82 17.71 24.57
C ARG A 698 -16.91 17.76 23.50
N PHE A 699 -16.54 17.50 22.24
CA PHE A 699 -17.51 17.30 21.18
C PHE A 699 -18.15 15.90 21.28
N PRO A 700 -19.44 15.73 20.95
CA PRO A 700 -20.03 14.41 20.76
C PRO A 700 -19.36 13.65 19.60
N GLU A 701 -19.13 12.33 19.76
CA GLU A 701 -18.31 11.52 18.85
C GLU A 701 -18.76 11.51 17.37
N HIS A 702 -20.05 11.72 17.10
CA HIS A 702 -20.59 11.75 15.74
C HIS A 702 -20.22 13.03 14.97
N ILE A 703 -19.96 14.14 15.68
CA ILE A 703 -19.68 15.45 15.07
C ILE A 703 -18.36 15.46 14.31
N LEU A 704 -17.38 14.63 14.71
CA LEU A 704 -16.07 14.51 14.06
C LEU A 704 -16.14 14.02 12.61
N GLN A 705 -17.18 13.26 12.26
CA GLN A 705 -17.39 12.78 10.89
C GLN A 705 -18.20 13.77 10.05
N GLU A 706 -18.79 14.78 10.69
CA GLU A 706 -19.71 15.74 10.09
C GLU A 706 -19.10 17.13 9.91
N ILE A 707 -18.06 17.46 10.68
CA ILE A 707 -17.32 18.73 10.55
C ILE A 707 -16.28 18.61 9.45
N GLU A 708 -16.56 19.26 8.33
CA GLU A 708 -15.64 19.32 7.20
C GLU A 708 -15.15 20.74 6.96
N THR A 709 -15.84 21.78 7.46
CA THR A 709 -15.46 23.20 7.26
C THR A 709 -15.21 23.97 8.56
N ILE A 710 -14.46 25.07 8.49
CA ILE A 710 -14.18 25.95 9.65
C ILE A 710 -15.48 26.49 10.28
N ARG A 711 -16.51 26.77 9.47
CA ARG A 711 -17.83 27.21 9.89
C ARG A 711 -18.54 26.14 10.71
N GLU A 712 -18.53 24.90 10.24
CA GLU A 712 -19.16 23.78 10.93
C GLU A 712 -18.48 23.47 12.26
N VAL A 713 -17.14 23.53 12.30
CA VAL A 713 -16.38 23.40 13.55
C VAL A 713 -16.73 24.53 14.51
N SER A 714 -16.80 25.78 14.04
CA SER A 714 -17.13 26.94 14.88
C SER A 714 -18.56 26.87 15.43
N GLN A 715 -19.52 26.46 14.61
CA GLN A 715 -20.91 26.25 15.03
C GLN A 715 -21.06 25.07 16.00
N ALA A 716 -20.25 24.02 15.84
CA ALA A 716 -20.21 22.91 16.78
C ALA A 716 -19.68 23.35 18.16
N ILE A 717 -18.68 24.24 18.22
CA ILE A 717 -18.20 24.82 19.50
C ILE A 717 -19.30 25.62 20.19
N GLU A 718 -20.02 26.45 19.44
CA GLU A 718 -21.14 27.23 19.99
C GLU A 718 -22.27 26.35 20.52
N ARG A 719 -22.57 25.23 19.84
CA ARG A 719 -23.64 24.31 20.23
C ARG A 719 -23.27 23.38 21.39
N TYR A 720 -22.01 22.94 21.48
CA TYR A 720 -21.63 21.86 22.40
C TYR A 720 -20.65 22.28 23.49
N LEU A 721 -19.84 23.33 23.31
CA LEU A 721 -18.77 23.70 24.24
C LEU A 721 -19.02 25.04 24.98
N GLY A 722 -19.85 25.93 24.42
CA GLY A 722 -20.28 27.18 25.07
C GLY A 722 -19.27 28.33 25.02
N LYS A 723 -19.76 29.57 25.12
CA LYS A 723 -19.05 30.80 24.69
C LYS A 723 -17.98 31.39 25.64
N HIS A 724 -17.66 30.80 26.80
CA HIS A 724 -17.04 31.57 27.90
C HIS A 724 -15.72 31.09 28.53
N ARG A 725 -14.90 30.25 27.88
CA ARG A 725 -13.60 29.87 28.45
C ARG A 725 -12.54 29.69 27.37
N MET A 726 -11.52 30.56 27.30
CA MET A 726 -10.30 30.33 26.49
C MET A 726 -9.06 30.65 27.34
N ARG A 727 -8.04 29.77 27.38
CA ARG A 727 -6.71 29.99 28.01
C ARG A 727 -5.58 29.61 27.03
N ARG A 728 -4.49 30.38 26.96
CA ARG A 728 -3.40 30.26 25.95
C ARG A 728 -2.01 30.04 26.60
N GLU A 729 -1.24 29.02 26.13
CA GLU A 729 0.22 29.00 25.80
C GLU A 729 0.81 27.55 25.67
N LEU A 730 1.65 27.27 24.64
CA LEU A 730 2.37 26.00 24.37
C LEU A 730 3.86 26.28 24.02
N VAL A 731 4.80 25.45 24.50
CA VAL A 731 6.27 25.55 24.28
C VAL A 731 6.86 24.18 23.85
N PRO A 732 7.92 24.08 23.01
CA PRO A 732 8.41 22.83 22.41
C PRO A 732 9.51 22.09 23.19
N THR A 733 9.62 20.78 22.95
CA THR A 733 10.48 19.77 23.59
C THR A 733 11.82 19.53 22.86
N GLU A 734 12.91 19.31 23.63
CA GLU A 734 14.22 18.84 23.14
C GLU A 734 14.40 17.33 23.34
N SER A 735 14.97 16.67 22.33
CA SER A 735 15.32 15.26 22.25
C SER A 735 16.71 14.98 22.85
N GLY A 736 16.80 14.01 23.76
CA GLY A 736 18.06 13.55 24.36
C GLY A 736 18.27 12.05 24.16
N LEU A 737 19.00 11.68 23.11
CA LEU A 737 19.54 10.33 22.94
C LEU A 737 20.72 10.10 23.91
N LYS A 738 20.71 8.99 24.64
CA LYS A 738 21.90 8.43 25.32
C LYS A 738 21.98 6.90 25.16
N PRO A 739 23.20 6.34 25.20
CA PRO A 739 23.61 5.19 24.39
C PRO A 739 23.39 3.83 25.07
N THR A 740 23.12 2.83 24.24
CA THR A 740 22.80 1.45 24.60
C THR A 740 24.04 0.55 24.69
N GLU A 741 23.98 -0.42 25.61
CA GLU A 741 24.98 -1.49 25.78
C GLU A 741 24.85 -2.57 24.68
N ASN A 742 25.99 -2.88 24.05
CA ASN A 742 26.38 -4.05 23.26
C ASN A 742 25.27 -4.97 22.71
N HIS A 743 24.57 -4.52 21.67
CA HIS A 743 23.95 -5.40 20.69
C HIS A 743 24.99 -5.90 19.68
N ARG A 744 24.98 -7.19 19.36
CA ARG A 744 25.74 -7.71 18.21
C ARG A 744 25.00 -7.30 16.94
N VAL A 745 25.60 -6.39 16.19
CA VAL A 745 25.13 -5.97 14.86
C VAL A 745 25.11 -7.22 13.95
N PRO A 746 24.00 -7.55 13.27
CA PRO A 746 23.92 -8.62 12.28
C PRO A 746 24.95 -8.45 11.15
N GLU A 747 25.51 -9.55 10.64
CA GLU A 747 26.53 -9.49 9.59
C GLU A 747 26.06 -8.76 8.33
N GLU A 748 24.77 -8.84 8.00
CA GLU A 748 24.17 -8.14 6.86
C GLU A 748 24.05 -6.63 7.03
N ASP A 749 24.25 -6.10 8.24
CA ASP A 749 24.22 -4.66 8.53
C ASP A 749 25.60 -4.01 8.51
N TYR A 750 26.68 -4.81 8.45
CA TYR A 750 28.06 -4.27 8.43
C TYR A 750 29.03 -4.96 7.48
N ARG A 751 28.70 -6.13 6.92
CA ARG A 751 29.51 -6.79 5.91
C ARG A 751 28.93 -6.55 4.52
N PHE A 752 29.70 -5.83 3.69
CA PHE A 752 29.33 -5.55 2.30
C PHE A 752 28.97 -6.79 1.47
N ASP A 753 29.60 -7.94 1.71
CA ASP A 753 29.30 -9.18 0.98
C ASP A 753 28.00 -9.87 1.45
N GLN A 754 27.51 -9.48 2.63
CA GLN A 754 26.30 -9.98 3.24
C GLN A 754 25.12 -8.99 3.11
N LEU A 755 25.41 -7.73 2.76
CA LEU A 755 24.41 -6.71 2.43
C LEU A 755 23.35 -7.29 1.47
N PRO A 756 22.06 -7.19 1.79
CA PRO A 756 20.98 -7.64 0.92
C PRO A 756 21.10 -7.07 -0.50
N GLU A 757 21.52 -5.82 -0.62
CA GLU A 757 21.74 -5.09 -1.89
C GLU A 757 22.88 -5.72 -2.71
N PHE A 758 24.00 -6.07 -2.07
CA PHE A 758 25.14 -6.67 -2.76
C PHE A 758 24.84 -8.12 -3.21
N ARG A 759 24.18 -8.91 -2.37
CA ARG A 759 23.73 -10.27 -2.73
C ARG A 759 22.71 -10.26 -3.86
N ARG A 760 21.84 -9.24 -3.88
CA ARG A 760 20.86 -8.97 -4.95
C ARG A 760 21.55 -8.56 -6.25
N LEU A 761 22.55 -7.68 -6.20
CA LEU A 761 23.41 -7.35 -7.34
C LEU A 761 24.09 -8.61 -7.90
N LYS A 762 24.67 -9.47 -7.04
CA LYS A 762 25.31 -10.73 -7.46
C LYS A 762 24.34 -11.70 -8.14
N ARG A 763 23.10 -11.83 -7.65
CA ARG A 763 22.07 -12.63 -8.31
C ARG A 763 21.70 -12.06 -9.69
N THR A 764 21.54 -10.75 -9.83
CA THR A 764 21.31 -10.11 -11.14
C THR A 764 22.48 -10.33 -12.10
N MET A 765 23.73 -10.24 -11.63
CA MET A 765 24.91 -10.55 -12.45
C MET A 765 24.90 -12.02 -12.94
N MET A 766 24.57 -12.97 -12.06
CA MET A 766 24.45 -14.39 -12.44
C MET A 766 23.31 -14.63 -13.45
N GLN A 767 22.20 -13.90 -13.35
CA GLN A 767 21.11 -13.98 -14.32
C GLN A 767 21.53 -13.50 -15.71
N PHE A 768 22.31 -12.41 -15.81
CA PHE A 768 22.89 -11.99 -17.09
C PHE A 768 23.82 -13.07 -17.66
N GLU A 769 24.70 -13.66 -16.84
CA GLU A 769 25.58 -14.75 -17.27
C GLU A 769 24.81 -15.97 -17.82
N MET A 770 23.65 -16.30 -17.24
CA MET A 770 22.79 -17.40 -17.70
C MET A 770 22.10 -17.15 -19.05
N THR A 771 21.95 -15.90 -19.49
CA THR A 771 21.39 -15.58 -20.83
C THR A 771 22.39 -15.83 -21.98
N GLY A 772 23.65 -16.15 -21.66
CA GLY A 772 24.72 -16.27 -22.63
C GLY A 772 25.21 -14.92 -23.19
N VAL A 773 24.60 -13.81 -22.77
CA VAL A 773 25.02 -12.44 -23.11
C VAL A 773 25.94 -11.92 -22.00
N PRO A 774 27.21 -11.58 -22.29
CA PRO A 774 28.11 -11.04 -21.28
C PRO A 774 27.59 -9.72 -20.73
N ASN A 775 27.91 -9.43 -19.46
CA ASN A 775 27.52 -8.18 -18.80
C ASN A 775 27.92 -6.97 -19.66
N PRO A 776 26.96 -6.16 -20.16
CA PRO A 776 27.27 -5.02 -21.02
C PRO A 776 27.97 -3.89 -20.25
N TYR A 777 27.83 -3.87 -18.92
CA TYR A 777 28.44 -2.88 -18.05
C TYR A 777 29.90 -3.18 -17.75
N PHE A 778 30.70 -2.12 -17.55
CA PHE A 778 32.14 -2.20 -17.23
C PHE A 778 33.01 -2.88 -18.30
N SER A 779 32.61 -2.77 -19.58
CA SER A 779 33.46 -3.16 -20.71
C SER A 779 34.83 -2.48 -20.63
N VAL A 780 35.91 -3.26 -20.82
CA VAL A 780 37.28 -2.77 -20.67
C VAL A 780 37.81 -2.25 -22.02
N HIS A 781 38.00 -0.94 -22.10
CA HIS A 781 38.57 -0.25 -23.26
C HIS A 781 40.09 -0.19 -23.16
N GLN A 782 40.79 -0.69 -24.19
CA GLN A 782 42.26 -0.71 -24.28
C GLN A 782 42.77 0.51 -25.06
N GLY A 783 42.73 1.69 -24.44
CA GLY A 783 43.23 2.95 -25.01
C GLY A 783 42.18 4.06 -25.10
N CYS A 784 42.52 5.15 -25.77
CA CYS A 784 41.61 6.27 -25.98
C CYS A 784 40.44 5.88 -26.89
N VAL A 785 39.21 6.18 -26.47
CA VAL A 785 38.00 5.95 -27.27
C VAL A 785 37.76 7.14 -28.20
N ARG A 786 37.74 6.87 -29.51
CA ARG A 786 37.49 7.84 -30.58
C ARG A 786 36.23 7.40 -31.36
N ASP A 787 36.22 7.59 -32.67
CA ASP A 787 35.33 6.88 -33.61
C ASP A 787 35.53 5.35 -33.57
N THR A 788 36.68 4.90 -33.09
CA THR A 788 36.96 3.49 -32.79
C THR A 788 37.37 3.26 -31.34
N THR A 789 37.24 2.01 -30.90
CA THR A 789 37.71 1.52 -29.60
C THR A 789 38.30 0.12 -29.72
N ARG A 790 39.13 -0.28 -28.75
CA ARG A 790 39.62 -1.66 -28.64
C ARG A 790 39.08 -2.34 -27.39
N ILE A 791 38.32 -3.42 -27.56
CA ILE A 791 37.74 -4.22 -26.45
C ILE A 791 38.11 -5.69 -26.68
N GLY A 792 38.68 -6.34 -25.67
CA GLY A 792 39.11 -7.74 -25.78
C GLY A 792 40.10 -8.00 -26.92
N GLY A 793 40.98 -7.04 -27.24
CA GLY A 793 41.94 -7.13 -28.33
C GLY A 793 41.36 -6.89 -29.74
N LYS A 794 40.05 -6.72 -29.88
CA LYS A 794 39.37 -6.42 -31.16
C LYS A 794 39.11 -4.93 -31.29
N GLU A 795 39.34 -4.40 -32.49
CA GLU A 795 38.99 -3.02 -32.85
C GLU A 795 37.53 -2.95 -33.32
N LEU A 796 36.79 -1.98 -32.80
CA LEU A 796 35.35 -1.81 -33.01
C LEU A 796 35.06 -0.34 -33.34
N ILE A 797 34.09 -0.08 -34.21
CA ILE A 797 33.52 1.27 -34.41
C ILE A 797 32.73 1.63 -33.16
N SER A 798 32.86 2.83 -32.62
CA SER A 798 32.34 3.18 -31.29
C SER A 798 31.32 4.31 -31.32
N PHE A 799 30.08 3.98 -30.95
CA PHE A 799 29.00 4.95 -30.71
C PHE A 799 28.63 5.06 -29.23
N ALA A 800 29.44 4.49 -28.32
CA ALA A 800 29.20 4.47 -26.87
C ALA A 800 30.02 5.51 -26.09
N SER A 801 30.60 6.50 -26.78
CA SER A 801 31.48 7.52 -26.18
C SER A 801 30.88 8.91 -26.32
N TYR A 802 31.01 9.72 -25.29
CA TYR A 802 30.60 11.13 -25.30
C TYR A 802 31.69 12.08 -25.83
N ASN A 803 32.73 11.54 -26.49
CA ASN A 803 33.82 12.30 -27.09
C ASN A 803 33.40 12.93 -28.43
N TYR A 804 32.36 13.77 -28.39
CA TYR A 804 31.66 14.30 -29.58
C TYR A 804 32.59 15.00 -30.58
N ILE A 805 33.62 15.67 -30.10
CA ILE A 805 34.55 16.49 -30.90
C ILE A 805 36.00 15.99 -30.88
N GLY A 806 36.23 14.80 -30.32
CA GLY A 806 37.53 14.11 -30.37
C GLY A 806 38.61 14.66 -29.43
N MET A 807 38.23 15.31 -28.33
CA MET A 807 39.15 16.07 -27.46
C MET A 807 39.95 15.21 -26.49
N SER A 808 39.38 14.12 -25.96
CA SER A 808 40.03 13.33 -24.89
C SER A 808 41.32 12.62 -25.32
N GLY A 809 41.57 12.52 -26.63
CA GLY A 809 42.78 11.94 -27.21
C GLY A 809 43.55 12.90 -28.13
N ASP A 810 43.19 14.18 -28.16
CA ASP A 810 43.84 15.15 -29.04
C ASP A 810 45.27 15.45 -28.54
N PRO A 811 46.30 15.43 -29.42
CA PRO A 811 47.68 15.67 -29.02
C PRO A 811 47.90 17.02 -28.31
N GLN A 812 47.19 18.08 -28.70
CA GLN A 812 47.34 19.40 -28.07
C GLN A 812 46.76 19.41 -26.64
N VAL A 813 45.63 18.74 -26.45
CA VAL A 813 44.99 18.59 -25.12
C VAL A 813 45.88 17.75 -24.20
N VAL A 814 46.40 16.62 -24.68
CA VAL A 814 47.33 15.76 -23.93
C VAL A 814 48.60 16.51 -23.55
N GLN A 815 49.16 17.31 -24.46
CA GLN A 815 50.35 18.10 -24.19
C GLN A 815 50.10 19.15 -23.10
N ALA A 816 48.97 19.86 -23.14
CA ALA A 816 48.58 20.82 -22.10
C ALA A 816 48.43 20.16 -20.72
N VAL A 817 47.91 18.93 -20.67
CA VAL A 817 47.83 18.13 -19.43
C VAL A 817 49.21 17.81 -18.87
N ILE A 818 50.16 17.40 -19.72
CA ILE A 818 51.54 17.09 -19.32
C ILE A 818 52.22 18.34 -18.74
N GLU A 819 52.08 19.48 -19.40
CA GLU A 819 52.65 20.76 -18.95
C GLU A 819 52.04 21.24 -17.63
N ALA A 820 50.73 21.09 -17.48
CA ALA A 820 50.04 21.43 -16.24
C ALA A 820 50.45 20.52 -15.07
N ALA A 821 50.64 19.22 -15.33
CA ALA A 821 51.16 18.29 -14.31
C ALA A 821 52.56 18.68 -13.85
N GLN A 822 53.43 19.11 -14.77
CA GLN A 822 54.79 19.57 -14.46
C GLN A 822 54.81 20.90 -13.70
N THR A 823 53.94 21.83 -14.09
CA THR A 823 53.93 23.20 -13.54
C THR A 823 53.20 23.29 -12.21
N PHE A 824 52.01 22.69 -12.14
CA PHE A 824 51.08 22.85 -11.03
C PHE A 824 50.93 21.57 -10.18
N GLY A 825 51.47 20.44 -10.62
CA GLY A 825 51.25 19.13 -9.99
C GLY A 825 49.89 18.51 -10.33
N THR A 826 49.60 17.36 -9.72
CA THR A 826 48.45 16.53 -10.07
C THR A 826 47.18 16.80 -9.23
N SER A 827 47.28 17.61 -8.18
CA SER A 827 46.16 17.89 -7.27
C SER A 827 46.23 19.31 -6.70
N VAL A 828 45.08 19.85 -6.28
CA VAL A 828 44.98 21.07 -5.46
C VAL A 828 45.05 20.78 -3.95
N SER A 829 45.02 19.49 -3.58
CA SER A 829 45.24 18.95 -2.22
C SER A 829 44.28 19.40 -1.11
N ALA A 830 43.33 20.28 -1.37
CA ALA A 830 42.24 20.68 -0.48
C ALA A 830 41.16 21.48 -1.24
N SER A 831 40.15 21.97 -0.52
CA SER A 831 39.20 22.95 -1.03
C SER A 831 39.88 24.26 -1.42
N ARG A 832 39.49 24.80 -2.58
CA ARG A 832 40.00 26.07 -3.12
C ARG A 832 39.69 27.27 -2.23
N LEU A 833 38.64 27.20 -1.40
CA LEU A 833 38.33 28.26 -0.44
C LEU A 833 39.40 28.37 0.66
N VAL A 834 39.94 27.23 1.10
CA VAL A 834 40.85 27.15 2.26
C VAL A 834 42.31 27.16 1.84
N SER A 835 42.70 26.40 0.81
CA SER A 835 44.09 26.30 0.36
C SER A 835 44.46 27.28 -0.76
N GLY A 836 43.49 28.06 -1.24
CA GLY A 836 43.66 28.94 -2.39
C GLY A 836 43.55 28.21 -3.73
N GLU A 837 43.58 28.99 -4.80
CA GLU A 837 43.35 28.52 -6.17
C GLU A 837 44.57 28.80 -7.06
N LYS A 838 44.79 27.92 -8.04
CA LYS A 838 45.85 28.08 -9.05
C LYS A 838 45.34 28.90 -10.23
N THR A 839 46.24 29.64 -10.89
CA THR A 839 45.90 30.54 -12.01
C THR A 839 45.07 29.87 -13.09
N ILE A 840 45.41 28.63 -13.44
CA ILE A 840 44.73 27.85 -14.48
C ILE A 840 43.23 27.61 -14.22
N HIS A 841 42.78 27.60 -12.95
CA HIS A 841 41.35 27.47 -12.64
C HIS A 841 40.59 28.75 -12.97
N ARG A 842 41.18 29.91 -12.67
CA ARG A 842 40.59 31.21 -13.01
C ARG A 842 40.54 31.38 -14.53
N GLU A 843 41.62 31.01 -15.22
CA GLU A 843 41.63 31.02 -16.70
C GLU A 843 40.51 30.17 -17.29
N LEU A 844 40.28 28.95 -16.77
CA LEU A 844 39.16 28.11 -17.21
C LEU A 844 37.81 28.75 -16.93
N GLU A 845 37.59 29.27 -15.72
CA GLU A 845 36.33 29.91 -15.32
C GLU A 845 36.03 31.16 -16.17
N ASP A 846 37.04 31.99 -16.44
CA ASP A 846 36.91 33.18 -17.28
C ASP A 846 36.58 32.81 -18.73
N GLU A 847 37.25 31.81 -19.30
CA GLU A 847 36.97 31.37 -20.67
C GLU A 847 35.62 30.67 -20.81
N LEU A 848 35.16 29.93 -19.79
CA LEU A 848 33.80 29.36 -19.77
C LEU A 848 32.73 30.45 -19.73
N ALA A 849 32.92 31.46 -18.88
CA ALA A 849 31.99 32.60 -18.79
C ALA A 849 31.91 33.35 -20.13
N GLU A 850 33.06 33.67 -20.73
CA GLU A 850 33.14 34.30 -22.05
C GLU A 850 32.49 33.43 -23.13
N TRP A 851 32.74 32.12 -23.11
CA TRP A 851 32.22 31.18 -24.11
C TRP A 851 30.70 31.09 -24.10
N LEU A 852 30.09 31.05 -22.91
CA LEU A 852 28.64 30.99 -22.76
C LEU A 852 27.99 32.37 -22.92
N GLY A 853 28.76 33.45 -22.81
CA GLY A 853 28.23 34.81 -22.74
C GLY A 853 27.62 35.14 -21.38
N ALA A 854 28.08 34.47 -20.32
CA ALA A 854 27.71 34.74 -18.93
C ALA A 854 28.72 35.72 -18.27
N GLU A 855 28.39 36.28 -17.11
CA GLU A 855 29.27 37.26 -16.45
C GLU A 855 30.42 36.62 -15.68
N ALA A 856 30.21 35.43 -15.14
CA ALA A 856 31.19 34.67 -14.39
C ALA A 856 30.86 33.17 -14.44
N ALA A 857 31.86 32.34 -14.11
CA ALA A 857 31.66 30.91 -13.90
C ALA A 857 32.43 30.38 -12.69
N VAL A 858 32.02 29.22 -12.20
CA VAL A 858 32.73 28.42 -11.19
C VAL A 858 32.84 26.98 -11.66
N ALA A 859 34.05 26.44 -11.63
CA ALA A 859 34.32 25.04 -11.97
C ALA A 859 34.35 24.16 -10.71
N MET A 860 33.70 23.00 -10.81
CA MET A 860 33.54 21.98 -9.76
C MET A 860 34.02 20.61 -10.24
N VAL A 861 34.16 19.65 -9.32
CA VAL A 861 34.89 18.38 -9.59
C VAL A 861 34.07 17.31 -10.32
N GLY A 862 32.74 17.39 -10.33
CA GLY A 862 31.92 16.42 -11.06
C GLY A 862 30.68 17.06 -11.66
N GLY A 863 30.36 16.70 -12.91
CA GLY A 863 29.15 17.20 -13.59
C GLY A 863 27.87 16.85 -12.84
N HIS A 864 27.68 15.57 -12.47
CA HIS A 864 26.49 15.13 -11.71
C HIS A 864 26.35 15.90 -10.37
N ALA A 865 27.43 15.91 -9.58
CA ALA A 865 27.47 16.59 -8.29
C ALA A 865 27.29 18.13 -8.40
N THR A 866 27.55 18.73 -9.57
CA THR A 866 27.34 20.16 -9.82
C THR A 866 25.85 20.50 -9.78
N ASN A 867 24.96 19.68 -10.36
CA ASN A 867 23.50 19.89 -10.23
C ASN A 867 23.04 19.65 -8.80
N GLU A 868 23.46 18.55 -8.17
CA GLU A 868 23.09 18.21 -6.80
C GLU A 868 23.43 19.33 -5.81
N THR A 869 24.69 19.81 -5.86
CA THR A 869 25.13 20.86 -4.95
C THR A 869 24.55 22.23 -5.28
N THR A 870 24.27 22.54 -6.54
CA THR A 870 23.79 23.88 -6.93
C THR A 870 22.30 24.01 -6.65
N ILE A 871 21.49 23.04 -7.08
CA ILE A 871 20.05 23.05 -6.83
C ILE A 871 19.79 22.86 -5.34
N GLY A 872 20.45 21.89 -4.70
CA GLY A 872 20.33 21.62 -3.26
C GLY A 872 20.72 22.80 -2.37
N HIS A 873 21.43 23.80 -2.91
CA HIS A 873 21.88 24.97 -2.18
C HIS A 873 21.09 26.25 -2.48
N LEU A 874 20.61 26.43 -3.71
CA LEU A 874 19.95 27.67 -4.13
C LEU A 874 18.46 27.75 -3.77
N VAL A 875 17.79 26.60 -3.70
CA VAL A 875 16.36 26.47 -3.40
C VAL A 875 16.14 25.55 -2.22
N GLY A 876 15.00 25.69 -1.53
CA GLY A 876 14.64 24.81 -0.42
C GLY A 876 13.19 24.92 0.00
N PRO A 877 12.82 24.54 1.23
CA PRO A 877 11.44 24.61 1.71
C PRO A 877 10.80 26.00 1.46
N GLY A 878 9.60 26.01 0.87
CA GLY A 878 8.89 27.22 0.45
C GLY A 878 9.20 27.72 -0.97
N ASP A 879 10.18 27.14 -1.67
CA ASP A 879 10.46 27.33 -3.10
C ASP A 879 9.85 26.18 -3.94
N LEU A 880 9.74 26.37 -5.26
CA LEU A 880 9.24 25.37 -6.21
C LEU A 880 10.26 25.11 -7.32
N ILE A 881 10.45 23.85 -7.68
CA ILE A 881 11.22 23.42 -8.84
C ILE A 881 10.26 22.85 -9.88
N LEU A 882 10.20 23.49 -11.04
CA LEU A 882 9.54 22.99 -12.23
C LEU A 882 10.60 22.42 -13.15
N HIS A 883 10.51 21.16 -13.52
CA HIS A 883 11.49 20.56 -14.43
C HIS A 883 10.79 19.72 -15.49
N ASP A 884 11.46 19.57 -16.62
CA ASP A 884 10.97 18.71 -17.69
C ASP A 884 10.85 17.25 -17.21
N SER A 885 9.80 16.53 -17.63
CA SER A 885 9.58 15.14 -17.22
C SER A 885 10.73 14.19 -17.58
N LEU A 886 11.51 14.50 -18.62
CA LEU A 886 12.68 13.72 -19.05
C LEU A 886 14.01 14.30 -18.56
N ALA A 887 13.99 15.30 -17.67
CA ALA A 887 15.19 15.90 -17.12
C ALA A 887 16.12 14.87 -16.47
N HIS A 888 17.42 15.03 -16.73
CA HIS A 888 18.47 14.14 -16.29
C HIS A 888 18.45 13.94 -14.77
N ASN A 889 18.76 12.72 -14.32
CA ASN A 889 18.66 12.33 -12.91
C ASN A 889 19.43 13.27 -11.96
N SER A 890 20.52 13.89 -12.38
CA SER A 890 21.26 14.86 -11.54
C SER A 890 20.43 16.11 -11.16
N ILE A 891 19.53 16.58 -12.04
CA ILE A 891 18.58 17.66 -11.73
C ILE A 891 17.56 17.17 -10.71
N VAL A 892 17.06 15.95 -10.91
CA VAL A 892 16.07 15.32 -10.02
C VAL A 892 16.63 15.10 -8.62
N GLN A 893 17.84 14.56 -8.49
CA GLN A 893 18.50 14.37 -7.20
C GLN A 893 18.77 15.72 -6.52
N GLY A 894 19.23 16.73 -7.27
CA GLY A 894 19.37 18.09 -6.74
C GLY A 894 18.06 18.67 -6.21
N ALA A 895 16.94 18.43 -6.91
CA ALA A 895 15.62 18.84 -6.45
C ALA A 895 15.20 18.11 -5.16
N ILE A 896 15.43 16.80 -5.07
CA ILE A 896 15.13 16.00 -3.86
C ILE A 896 15.97 16.49 -2.67
N LEU A 897 17.27 16.66 -2.85
CA LEU A 897 18.20 17.10 -1.81
C LEU A 897 17.93 18.53 -1.33
N SER A 898 17.29 19.36 -2.15
CA SER A 898 16.96 20.74 -1.78
C SER A 898 15.84 20.85 -0.73
N GLY A 899 14.92 19.86 -0.67
CA GLY A 899 13.69 19.97 0.13
C GLY A 899 12.66 20.99 -0.42
N ALA A 900 12.90 21.58 -1.60
CA ALA A 900 11.90 22.40 -2.30
C ALA A 900 10.78 21.52 -2.87
N ARG A 901 9.59 22.10 -3.06
CA ARG A 901 8.49 21.37 -3.72
C ARG A 901 8.88 21.14 -5.18
N ARG A 902 8.75 19.91 -5.67
CA ARG A 902 9.06 19.53 -7.06
C ARG A 902 7.78 19.24 -7.82
N ARG A 903 7.66 19.72 -9.05
CA ARG A 903 6.57 19.36 -9.98
C ARG A 903 7.13 19.20 -11.39
N PRO A 904 7.07 18.01 -12.01
CA PRO A 904 7.41 17.86 -13.42
C PRO A 904 6.36 18.56 -14.29
N PHE A 905 6.76 19.04 -15.47
CA PHE A 905 5.87 19.36 -16.58
C PHE A 905 6.14 18.42 -17.76
N PRO A 906 5.15 18.19 -18.66
CA PRO A 906 5.33 17.29 -19.80
C PRO A 906 6.53 17.67 -20.67
N HIS A 907 7.15 16.67 -21.30
CA HIS A 907 8.38 16.84 -22.04
C HIS A 907 8.27 17.89 -23.16
N ASN A 908 9.18 18.86 -23.17
CA ASN A 908 9.26 19.97 -24.11
C ASN A 908 7.98 20.83 -24.23
N ASP A 909 7.07 20.74 -23.25
CA ASP A 909 5.78 21.43 -23.24
C ASP A 909 5.86 22.74 -22.43
N TRP A 910 6.25 23.81 -23.12
CA TRP A 910 6.35 25.14 -22.52
C TRP A 910 4.97 25.77 -22.27
N GLU A 911 3.92 25.36 -22.99
CA GLU A 911 2.54 25.80 -22.72
C GLU A 911 2.05 25.29 -21.37
N SER A 912 2.30 24.01 -21.07
CA SER A 912 2.00 23.42 -19.77
C SER A 912 2.81 24.09 -18.65
N LEU A 913 4.09 24.37 -18.89
CA LEU A 913 4.91 25.15 -17.95
C LEU A 913 4.30 26.54 -17.68
N GLU A 914 3.88 27.25 -18.72
CA GLU A 914 3.25 28.56 -18.60
C GLU A 914 1.95 28.48 -17.80
N SER A 915 1.09 27.51 -18.10
CA SER A 915 -0.16 27.27 -17.38
C SER A 915 0.08 27.04 -15.88
N ILE A 916 1.08 26.21 -15.56
CA ILE A 916 1.50 25.96 -14.17
C ILE A 916 1.99 27.25 -13.52
N LEU A 917 2.86 28.01 -14.17
CA LEU A 917 3.41 29.25 -13.63
C LEU A 917 2.34 30.34 -13.47
N ALA A 918 1.36 30.42 -14.35
CA ALA A 918 0.24 31.35 -14.24
C ALA A 918 -0.62 31.05 -13.01
N GLU A 919 -0.82 29.77 -12.71
CA GLU A 919 -1.58 29.31 -11.54
C GLU A 919 -0.80 29.53 -10.23
N VAL A 920 0.48 29.15 -10.19
CA VAL A 920 1.17 28.93 -8.91
C VAL A 920 2.27 29.94 -8.57
N ARG A 921 2.63 30.86 -9.48
CA ARG A 921 3.80 31.73 -9.27
C ARG A 921 3.76 32.53 -7.96
N ALA A 922 2.58 33.04 -7.58
CA ALA A 922 2.42 33.84 -6.38
C ALA A 922 2.55 33.03 -5.07
N SER A 923 2.42 31.71 -5.15
CA SER A 923 2.36 30.80 -3.98
C SER A 923 3.74 30.37 -3.46
N TYR A 924 4.82 30.68 -4.19
CA TYR A 924 6.19 30.27 -3.85
C TYR A 924 7.15 31.44 -3.79
N ARG A 925 8.09 31.36 -2.84
CA ARG A 925 9.11 32.39 -2.62
C ARG A 925 10.03 32.52 -3.85
N ARG A 926 10.55 31.39 -4.35
CA ARG A 926 11.32 31.28 -5.60
C ARG A 926 10.77 30.15 -6.45
N ILE A 927 10.91 30.28 -7.77
CA ILE A 927 10.67 29.17 -8.69
C ILE A 927 11.89 28.99 -9.56
N LEU A 928 12.40 27.76 -9.61
CA LEU A 928 13.44 27.33 -10.53
C LEU A 928 12.81 26.46 -11.62
N VAL A 929 12.93 26.90 -12.87
CA VAL A 929 12.62 26.11 -14.06
C VAL A 929 13.91 25.43 -14.52
N ALA A 930 13.93 24.11 -14.64
CA ALA A 930 15.11 23.34 -15.05
C ALA A 930 14.83 22.49 -16.30
N ILE A 931 15.64 22.69 -17.34
CA ILE A 931 15.57 22.00 -18.63
C ILE A 931 16.97 21.58 -19.10
N GLU A 932 17.06 20.62 -20.02
CA GLU A 932 18.32 20.27 -20.68
C GLU A 932 18.49 21.00 -22.02
N GLY A 933 19.73 21.30 -22.42
CA GLY A 933 20.01 21.86 -23.73
C GLY A 933 19.93 20.83 -24.86
N VAL A 934 20.23 19.56 -24.58
CA VAL A 934 19.95 18.39 -25.43
C VAL A 934 19.63 17.23 -24.51
N TYR A 935 18.48 16.58 -24.69
CA TYR A 935 18.08 15.45 -23.85
C TYR A 935 18.84 14.18 -24.25
N SER A 936 19.54 13.60 -23.27
CA SER A 936 20.47 12.50 -23.53
C SER A 936 19.82 11.21 -24.04
N MET A 937 18.53 11.01 -23.79
CA MET A 937 17.82 9.76 -24.10
C MET A 937 17.15 9.82 -25.47
N ASP A 938 16.59 10.97 -25.82
CA ASP A 938 15.71 11.17 -26.98
C ASP A 938 16.41 11.94 -28.10
N GLY A 939 17.47 12.69 -27.77
CA GLY A 939 18.29 13.39 -28.75
C GLY A 939 17.61 14.60 -29.38
N ASP A 940 16.58 15.11 -28.72
CA ASP A 940 15.89 16.35 -29.02
C ASP A 940 16.29 17.46 -28.04
N TYR A 941 15.67 18.64 -28.17
CA TYR A 941 16.01 19.83 -27.39
C TYR A 941 14.81 20.79 -27.26
N PRO A 942 14.76 21.61 -26.20
CA PRO A 942 13.63 22.51 -25.95
C PRO A 942 13.69 23.77 -26.82
N ASN A 943 12.54 24.41 -27.01
CA ASN A 943 12.45 25.76 -27.58
C ASN A 943 12.90 26.83 -26.56
N LEU A 944 14.22 26.97 -26.37
CA LEU A 944 14.81 27.84 -25.34
C LEU A 944 14.25 29.29 -25.34
N PRO A 945 14.05 29.97 -26.48
CA PRO A 945 13.44 31.31 -26.49
C PRO A 945 12.08 31.39 -25.78
N LYS A 946 11.25 30.33 -25.88
CA LYS A 946 9.95 30.28 -25.20
C LYS A 946 10.09 30.15 -23.69
N PHE A 947 11.00 29.32 -23.21
CA PHE A 947 11.27 29.21 -21.77
C PHE A 947 11.80 30.53 -21.19
N ILE A 948 12.62 31.27 -21.94
CA ILE A 948 13.11 32.61 -21.54
C ILE A 948 11.97 33.63 -21.50
N GLU A 949 11.08 33.62 -22.50
CA GLU A 949 9.89 34.48 -22.51
C GLU A 949 9.04 34.25 -21.25
N ILE A 950 8.75 32.98 -20.94
CA ILE A 950 7.91 32.57 -19.82
C ILE A 950 8.58 32.89 -18.47
N LYS A 951 9.87 32.56 -18.28
CA LYS A 951 10.55 32.83 -17.01
C LYS A 951 10.62 34.33 -16.71
N ASN A 952 10.79 35.18 -17.73
CA ASN A 952 10.77 36.64 -17.58
C ASN A 952 9.36 37.14 -17.24
N ARG A 953 8.33 36.65 -17.93
CA ARG A 953 6.92 36.98 -17.68
C ARG A 953 6.50 36.65 -16.25
N HIS A 954 6.88 35.46 -15.77
CA HIS A 954 6.51 34.96 -14.45
C HIS A 954 7.56 35.23 -13.37
N LYS A 955 8.67 35.91 -13.66
CA LYS A 955 9.75 36.19 -12.69
C LYS A 955 10.25 34.93 -11.98
N ALA A 956 10.58 33.90 -12.76
CA ALA A 956 11.18 32.65 -12.30
C ALA A 956 12.65 32.58 -12.75
N TRP A 957 13.46 31.75 -12.10
CA TRP A 957 14.81 31.41 -12.57
C TRP A 957 14.73 30.32 -13.62
N LEU A 958 15.60 30.40 -14.61
CA LEU A 958 15.80 29.35 -15.61
C LEU A 958 17.21 28.78 -15.50
N MET A 959 17.27 27.47 -15.32
CA MET A 959 18.48 26.66 -15.38
C MET A 959 18.46 25.80 -16.63
N VAL A 960 19.54 25.87 -17.41
CA VAL A 960 19.76 25.06 -18.61
C VAL A 960 20.98 24.18 -18.39
N ASP A 961 20.78 22.86 -18.44
CA ASP A 961 21.86 21.87 -18.38
C ASP A 961 22.43 21.64 -19.79
N GLU A 962 23.57 22.25 -20.06
CA GLU A 962 24.32 22.21 -21.31
C GLU A 962 25.17 20.95 -21.49
N ALA A 963 24.98 19.91 -20.66
CA ALA A 963 25.89 18.76 -20.66
C ALA A 963 26.02 18.06 -22.03
N HIS A 964 24.95 17.98 -22.81
CA HIS A 964 24.99 17.37 -24.15
C HIS A 964 25.02 18.38 -25.31
N SER A 965 24.69 19.65 -25.06
CA SER A 965 24.63 20.70 -26.07
C SER A 965 25.94 21.49 -26.20
N LEU A 966 26.70 21.67 -25.11
CA LEU A 966 28.01 22.31 -25.18
C LEU A 966 28.97 21.47 -26.05
N GLY A 967 29.55 22.11 -27.06
CA GLY A 967 30.45 21.48 -28.03
C GLY A 967 29.73 20.62 -29.08
N THR A 968 28.40 20.67 -29.15
CA THR A 968 27.61 19.93 -30.15
C THR A 968 26.57 20.80 -30.86
N MET A 969 26.02 21.80 -30.19
CA MET A 969 24.98 22.69 -30.69
C MET A 969 25.56 24.07 -31.07
N GLY A 970 24.93 24.72 -32.06
CA GLY A 970 25.36 26.01 -32.57
C GLY A 970 26.50 25.91 -33.60
N LYS A 971 26.81 27.02 -34.28
CA LYS A 971 27.81 27.04 -35.37
C LYS A 971 29.23 26.82 -34.88
N SER A 972 29.54 27.28 -33.67
CA SER A 972 30.87 27.16 -33.06
C SER A 972 30.92 26.17 -31.89
N GLY A 973 29.79 25.52 -31.57
CA GLY A 973 29.70 24.55 -30.47
C GLY A 973 29.49 25.22 -29.12
N ARG A 974 28.92 26.43 -29.07
CA ARG A 974 28.68 27.15 -27.81
C ARG A 974 27.49 26.62 -27.01
N GLY A 975 26.66 25.76 -27.59
CA GLY A 975 25.50 25.19 -26.89
C GLY A 975 24.16 25.62 -27.49
N ILE A 976 23.09 25.32 -26.76
CA ILE A 976 21.72 25.63 -27.19
C ILE A 976 21.48 27.14 -27.28
N GLY A 977 22.17 27.94 -26.45
CA GLY A 977 22.12 29.40 -26.52
C GLY A 977 22.56 29.95 -27.89
N GLU A 978 23.67 29.46 -28.44
CA GLU A 978 24.12 29.87 -29.79
C GLU A 978 23.19 29.34 -30.89
N HIS A 979 22.68 28.13 -30.74
CA HIS A 979 21.75 27.54 -31.71
C HIS A 979 20.53 28.46 -31.95
N PHE A 980 19.97 29.03 -30.88
CA PHE A 980 18.84 29.97 -30.98
C PHE A 980 19.26 31.46 -31.08
N GLY A 981 20.55 31.78 -31.03
CA GLY A 981 21.03 33.17 -31.05
C GLY A 981 20.63 33.98 -29.80
N VAL A 982 20.49 33.31 -28.66
CA VAL A 982 20.11 33.89 -27.36
C VAL A 982 21.33 34.52 -26.67
N ASP A 983 21.12 35.64 -25.97
CA ASP A 983 22.14 36.23 -25.10
C ASP A 983 22.32 35.36 -23.86
N GLY A 984 23.55 34.97 -23.53
CA GLY A 984 23.85 34.11 -22.38
C GLY A 984 23.34 34.68 -21.05
N ARG A 985 23.16 36.00 -20.94
CA ARG A 985 22.62 36.67 -19.75
C ARG A 985 21.10 36.50 -19.56
N ASP A 986 20.39 36.05 -20.59
CA ASP A 986 18.94 35.82 -20.50
C ASP A 986 18.61 34.52 -19.74
N VAL A 987 19.58 33.64 -19.51
CA VAL A 987 19.45 32.44 -18.68
C VAL A 987 20.16 32.67 -17.34
N ASP A 988 19.49 32.34 -16.24
CA ASP A 988 19.99 32.66 -14.90
C ASP A 988 21.12 31.72 -14.48
N ILE A 989 21.03 30.44 -14.86
CA ILE A 989 21.96 29.39 -14.45
C ILE A 989 22.29 28.49 -15.66
N TRP A 990 23.50 28.63 -16.20
CA TRP A 990 24.05 27.65 -17.12
C TRP A 990 24.80 26.60 -16.32
N MET A 991 24.36 25.36 -16.41
CA MET A 991 25.13 24.23 -15.90
C MET A 991 25.73 23.46 -17.07
N GLY A 992 26.92 22.90 -16.90
CA GLY A 992 27.44 21.93 -17.86
C GLY A 992 28.46 20.97 -17.26
N THR A 993 28.84 19.98 -18.07
CA THR A 993 29.89 19.01 -17.73
C THR A 993 31.12 19.20 -18.58
N LEU A 994 32.30 19.01 -17.99
CA LEU A 994 33.59 19.01 -18.68
C LEU A 994 33.96 17.61 -19.21
N SER A 995 33.18 16.58 -18.87
CA SER A 995 33.53 15.18 -19.17
C SER A 995 33.18 14.65 -20.55
N LYS A 996 32.42 15.43 -21.33
CA LYS A 996 31.92 15.02 -22.66
C LYS A 996 32.75 15.70 -23.75
N SER A 997 32.20 16.74 -24.38
CA SER A 997 32.87 17.48 -25.45
C SER A 997 34.24 18.04 -25.03
N MET A 998 34.42 18.43 -23.77
CA MET A 998 35.69 18.99 -23.27
C MET A 998 36.73 17.93 -22.86
N GLY A 999 36.42 16.63 -23.00
CA GLY A 999 37.40 15.54 -22.84
C GLY A 999 38.11 15.50 -21.47
N SER A 1000 37.48 16.02 -20.42
CA SER A 1000 38.08 16.19 -19.09
C SER A 1000 37.23 15.54 -17.98
N CYS A 1001 37.28 16.07 -16.77
CA CYS A 1001 36.45 15.72 -15.62
C CYS A 1001 36.04 17.03 -14.94
N GLY A 1002 34.84 17.09 -14.36
CA GLY A 1002 34.32 18.30 -13.74
C GLY A 1002 32.97 18.74 -14.27
N GLY A 1003 32.41 19.76 -13.62
CA GLY A 1003 31.25 20.51 -14.08
C GLY A 1003 31.45 21.99 -13.84
N TYR A 1004 30.55 22.82 -14.33
CA TYR A 1004 30.58 24.25 -14.06
C TYR A 1004 29.18 24.81 -13.88
N ILE A 1005 29.10 25.92 -13.15
CA ILE A 1005 27.96 26.84 -13.18
C ILE A 1005 28.44 28.17 -13.73
N ALA A 1006 27.74 28.72 -14.72
CA ALA A 1006 27.95 30.06 -15.24
C ALA A 1006 26.66 30.87 -15.15
N GLY A 1007 26.78 32.17 -14.83
CA GLY A 1007 25.64 33.06 -14.63
C GLY A 1007 26.11 34.46 -14.25
N CYS A 1008 25.32 35.17 -13.43
CA CYS A 1008 25.74 36.46 -12.88
C CYS A 1008 26.87 36.31 -11.85
N LYS A 1009 27.60 37.41 -11.61
CA LYS A 1009 28.73 37.41 -10.65
C LYS A 1009 28.28 37.06 -9.24
N GLU A 1010 27.11 37.53 -8.81
CA GLU A 1010 26.57 37.30 -7.47
C GLU A 1010 26.23 35.83 -7.24
N LEU A 1011 25.70 35.14 -8.25
CA LEU A 1011 25.45 33.69 -8.20
C LEU A 1011 26.77 32.94 -8.00
N VAL A 1012 27.76 33.24 -8.83
CA VAL A 1012 29.07 32.58 -8.79
C VAL A 1012 29.79 32.84 -7.48
N GLU A 1013 29.73 34.07 -6.98
CA GLU A 1013 30.29 34.43 -5.68
C GLU A 1013 29.58 33.68 -4.54
N LEU A 1014 28.25 33.68 -4.53
CA LEU A 1014 27.46 32.92 -3.55
C LEU A 1014 27.91 31.45 -3.52
N LEU A 1015 27.98 30.79 -4.69
CA LEU A 1015 28.37 29.38 -4.77
C LEU A 1015 29.80 29.14 -4.29
N LYS A 1016 30.77 30.01 -4.64
CA LYS A 1016 32.17 29.87 -4.22
C LYS A 1016 32.35 29.91 -2.70
N TYR A 1017 31.50 30.65 -1.98
CA TYR A 1017 31.61 30.79 -0.52
C TYR A 1017 30.68 29.88 0.27
N THR A 1018 29.60 29.38 -0.34
CA THR A 1018 28.53 28.72 0.41
C THR A 1018 28.12 27.36 -0.12
N ALA A 1019 28.37 27.02 -1.39
CA ALA A 1019 27.93 25.74 -1.94
C ALA A 1019 28.81 24.58 -1.42
N PRO A 1020 28.23 23.55 -0.79
CA PRO A 1020 29.00 22.45 -0.18
C PRO A 1020 29.94 21.74 -1.16
N GLY A 1021 29.51 21.52 -2.41
CA GLY A 1021 30.28 20.88 -3.47
C GLY A 1021 31.49 21.68 -3.95
N PHE A 1022 31.63 22.94 -3.55
CA PHE A 1022 32.83 23.75 -3.76
C PHE A 1022 33.60 23.96 -2.44
N VAL A 1023 32.89 24.28 -1.36
CA VAL A 1023 33.48 24.65 -0.06
C VAL A 1023 34.14 23.46 0.64
N PHE A 1024 33.50 22.29 0.62
CA PHE A 1024 33.96 21.09 1.35
C PHE A 1024 34.53 20.00 0.43
N SER A 1025 34.46 20.19 -0.88
CA SER A 1025 35.06 19.29 -1.87
C SER A 1025 36.53 19.65 -2.13
N VAL A 1026 37.33 18.67 -2.55
CA VAL A 1026 38.62 18.98 -3.20
C VAL A 1026 38.34 19.76 -4.48
N GLY A 1027 39.16 20.74 -4.85
CA GLY A 1027 38.98 21.45 -6.12
C GLY A 1027 39.38 20.60 -7.34
N LEU A 1028 39.00 21.09 -8.54
CA LEU A 1028 39.37 20.45 -9.80
C LEU A 1028 40.90 20.32 -9.92
N SER A 1029 41.41 19.18 -10.41
CA SER A 1029 42.86 19.03 -10.54
C SER A 1029 43.41 19.94 -11.65
N PRO A 1030 44.69 20.37 -11.57
CA PRO A 1030 45.28 21.22 -12.61
C PRO A 1030 45.31 20.54 -13.98
N THR A 1031 45.51 19.22 -13.99
CA THR A 1031 45.52 18.42 -15.21
C THR A 1031 44.15 18.38 -15.88
N ASN A 1032 43.08 18.15 -15.13
CA ASN A 1032 41.72 18.17 -15.68
C ASN A 1032 41.32 19.60 -16.09
N THR A 1033 41.72 20.61 -15.32
CA THR A 1033 41.51 22.02 -15.66
C THR A 1033 42.20 22.37 -16.99
N ALA A 1034 43.45 21.92 -17.18
CA ALA A 1034 44.20 22.12 -18.41
C ALA A 1034 43.57 21.41 -19.61
N ALA A 1035 43.11 20.17 -19.43
CA ALA A 1035 42.41 19.44 -20.49
C ALA A 1035 41.18 20.22 -20.98
N ALA A 1036 40.31 20.64 -20.05
CA ALA A 1036 39.10 21.38 -20.39
C ALA A 1036 39.40 22.73 -21.07
N LEU A 1037 40.38 23.48 -20.53
CA LEU A 1037 40.79 24.76 -21.08
C LEU A 1037 41.39 24.61 -22.49
N ALA A 1038 42.25 23.62 -22.69
CA ALA A 1038 42.85 23.33 -23.99
C ALA A 1038 41.78 22.90 -25.01
N SER A 1039 40.81 22.06 -24.60
CA SER A 1039 39.69 21.66 -25.45
C SER A 1039 38.82 22.83 -25.86
N LEU A 1040 38.49 23.74 -24.95
CA LEU A 1040 37.72 24.94 -25.24
C LEU A 1040 38.44 25.85 -26.24
N ARG A 1041 39.74 26.11 -26.02
CA ARG A 1041 40.59 26.91 -26.92
C ARG A 1041 40.78 26.24 -28.28
N LEU A 1042 40.90 24.92 -28.31
CA LEU A 1042 41.05 24.17 -29.56
C LEU A 1042 39.75 24.20 -30.36
N LEU A 1043 38.59 24.01 -29.71
CA LEU A 1043 37.29 24.10 -30.38
C LEU A 1043 37.05 25.48 -31.00
N ARG A 1044 37.42 26.55 -30.29
CA ARG A 1044 37.42 27.93 -30.82
C ARG A 1044 38.24 28.07 -32.10
N LYS A 1045 39.39 27.40 -32.15
CA LYS A 1045 40.33 27.44 -33.28
C LYS A 1045 39.89 26.57 -34.46
N GLU A 1046 39.21 25.45 -34.18
CA GLU A 1046 38.84 24.41 -35.14
C GLU A 1046 37.31 24.18 -35.20
N PRO A 1047 36.50 25.20 -35.56
CA PRO A 1047 35.05 25.10 -35.62
C PRO A 1047 34.56 24.10 -36.69
N GLU A 1048 35.40 23.72 -37.66
CA GLU A 1048 35.10 22.68 -38.64
C GLU A 1048 34.81 21.31 -38.00
N ARG A 1049 35.26 21.06 -36.77
CA ARG A 1049 34.90 19.86 -35.99
C ARG A 1049 33.41 19.79 -35.71
N ILE A 1050 32.78 20.93 -35.40
CA ILE A 1050 31.33 21.03 -35.21
C ILE A 1050 30.60 20.78 -36.53
N ALA A 1051 31.08 21.39 -37.62
CA ALA A 1051 30.52 21.15 -38.94
C ALA A 1051 30.62 19.67 -39.36
N ALA A 1052 31.72 18.98 -39.01
CA ALA A 1052 31.86 17.54 -39.22
C ALA A 1052 30.88 16.73 -38.36
N LEU A 1053 30.73 17.06 -37.07
CA LEU A 1053 29.77 16.43 -36.18
C LEU A 1053 28.33 16.54 -36.71
N HIS A 1054 27.91 17.73 -37.14
CA HIS A 1054 26.58 17.96 -37.71
C HIS A 1054 26.36 17.16 -38.99
N ARG A 1055 27.32 17.17 -39.91
CA ARG A 1055 27.25 16.36 -41.15
C ARG A 1055 27.12 14.87 -40.83
N ASN A 1056 27.92 14.37 -39.90
CA ASN A 1056 27.91 12.96 -39.50
C ASN A 1056 26.59 12.57 -38.83
N SER A 1057 26.06 13.42 -37.96
CA SER A 1057 24.80 13.16 -37.24
C SER A 1057 23.61 13.18 -38.20
N ALA A 1058 23.56 14.17 -39.09
CA ALA A 1058 22.53 14.24 -40.14
C ALA A 1058 22.58 13.03 -41.08
N LEU A 1059 23.79 12.58 -41.46
CA LEU A 1059 23.96 11.38 -42.27
C LEU A 1059 23.43 10.13 -41.56
N PHE A 1060 23.81 9.93 -40.29
CA PHE A 1060 23.34 8.77 -39.52
C PHE A 1060 21.81 8.75 -39.40
N LEU A 1061 21.21 9.88 -39.02
CA LEU A 1061 19.77 10.02 -38.87
C LEU A 1061 19.04 9.75 -40.20
N ALA A 1062 19.49 10.35 -41.30
CA ALA A 1062 18.89 10.18 -42.62
C ALA A 1062 18.96 8.72 -43.09
N GLU A 1063 20.09 8.05 -42.89
CA GLU A 1063 20.22 6.63 -43.24
C GLU A 1063 19.35 5.73 -42.37
N ALA A 1064 19.26 5.99 -41.06
CA ALA A 1064 18.44 5.21 -40.15
C ALA A 1064 16.94 5.30 -40.51
N GLN A 1065 16.47 6.53 -40.78
CA GLN A 1065 15.10 6.79 -41.23
C GLN A 1065 14.82 6.15 -42.60
N ARG A 1066 15.77 6.20 -43.54
CA ARG A 1066 15.65 5.56 -44.86
C ARG A 1066 15.49 4.03 -44.76
N GLN A 1067 16.08 3.41 -43.73
CA GLN A 1067 15.95 1.98 -43.45
C GLN A 1067 14.71 1.64 -42.60
N GLY A 1068 13.88 2.61 -42.23
CA GLY A 1068 12.67 2.42 -41.44
C GLY A 1068 12.91 2.13 -39.96
N LEU A 1069 14.06 2.53 -39.41
CA LEU A 1069 14.34 2.42 -37.98
C LEU A 1069 13.64 3.54 -37.19
N ASN A 1070 13.13 3.23 -36.00
CA ASN A 1070 12.47 4.22 -35.15
C ASN A 1070 13.50 5.10 -34.42
N THR A 1071 13.66 6.35 -34.88
CA THR A 1071 14.61 7.32 -34.32
C THR A 1071 14.03 8.24 -33.24
N GLY A 1072 12.78 8.04 -32.82
CA GLY A 1072 12.08 8.99 -31.95
C GLY A 1072 12.03 10.39 -32.56
N ASP A 1073 12.03 11.40 -31.68
CA ASP A 1073 11.98 12.83 -32.05
C ASP A 1073 13.37 13.46 -32.27
N SER A 1074 14.44 12.63 -32.32
CA SER A 1074 15.81 13.11 -32.53
C SER A 1074 15.97 13.86 -33.85
N HIS A 1075 16.55 15.05 -33.77
CA HIS A 1075 16.92 15.88 -34.92
C HIS A 1075 18.03 16.86 -34.53
N ASP A 1076 18.91 17.21 -35.48
CA ASP A 1076 19.97 18.22 -35.33
C ASP A 1076 20.97 18.03 -34.15
N THR A 1077 20.92 16.91 -33.42
CA THR A 1077 21.85 16.59 -32.33
C THR A 1077 22.69 15.35 -32.65
N PRO A 1078 23.85 15.15 -31.98
CA PRO A 1078 24.67 13.94 -32.15
C PRO A 1078 24.20 12.75 -31.31
N VAL A 1079 23.02 12.84 -30.68
CA VAL A 1079 22.42 11.78 -29.89
C VAL A 1079 21.26 11.22 -30.69
N ILE A 1080 21.39 10.00 -31.19
CA ILE A 1080 20.36 9.38 -32.05
C ILE A 1080 19.92 8.07 -31.39
N PRO A 1081 18.70 8.02 -30.82
CA PRO A 1081 18.15 6.78 -30.30
C PRO A 1081 17.64 5.90 -31.44
N ILE A 1082 17.63 4.59 -31.21
CA ILE A 1082 16.94 3.61 -32.04
C ILE A 1082 16.04 2.81 -31.11
N ILE A 1083 14.75 3.15 -31.09
CA ILE A 1083 13.75 2.59 -30.20
C ILE A 1083 13.39 1.18 -30.68
N THR A 1084 13.67 0.19 -29.85
CA THR A 1084 13.44 -1.22 -30.16
C THR A 1084 12.11 -1.74 -29.64
N GLY A 1085 11.46 -1.02 -28.71
CA GLY A 1085 10.15 -1.37 -28.14
C GLY A 1085 10.18 -2.44 -27.06
N ASN A 1086 11.36 -2.99 -26.75
CA ASN A 1086 11.55 -4.12 -25.84
C ASN A 1086 13.03 -4.22 -25.41
N SER A 1087 13.27 -4.45 -24.12
CA SER A 1087 14.61 -4.52 -23.51
C SER A 1087 15.41 -5.72 -24.01
N LEU A 1088 14.78 -6.87 -24.22
CA LEU A 1088 15.44 -8.04 -24.80
C LEU A 1088 15.88 -7.76 -26.24
N HIS A 1089 15.05 -7.08 -27.04
CA HIS A 1089 15.44 -6.67 -28.40
C HIS A 1089 16.63 -5.71 -28.39
N ALA A 1090 16.62 -4.69 -27.52
CA ALA A 1090 17.77 -3.76 -27.38
C ALA A 1090 19.05 -4.50 -26.98
N LEU A 1091 18.97 -5.44 -26.02
CA LEU A 1091 20.11 -6.22 -25.57
C LEU A 1091 20.66 -7.13 -26.67
N LEU A 1092 19.79 -7.87 -27.36
CA LEU A 1092 20.18 -8.74 -28.49
C LEU A 1092 20.74 -7.95 -29.66
N LEU A 1093 20.15 -6.78 -29.95
CA LEU A 1093 20.60 -5.91 -31.04
C LEU A 1093 21.98 -5.32 -30.71
N SER A 1094 22.20 -4.81 -29.50
CA SER A 1094 23.53 -4.39 -29.03
C SER A 1094 24.56 -5.51 -29.19
N ARG A 1095 24.19 -6.74 -28.83
CA ARG A 1095 25.07 -7.90 -28.97
C ARG A 1095 25.42 -8.19 -30.42
N ARG A 1096 24.44 -8.19 -31.32
CA ARG A 1096 24.67 -8.39 -32.76
C ARG A 1096 25.53 -7.29 -33.35
N MET A 1097 25.34 -6.04 -32.92
CA MET A 1097 26.21 -4.93 -33.30
C MET A 1097 27.64 -5.16 -32.84
N PHE A 1098 27.83 -5.60 -31.59
CA PHE A 1098 29.16 -5.92 -31.07
C PHE A 1098 29.86 -7.01 -31.88
N ASP A 1099 29.13 -8.08 -32.22
CA ASP A 1099 29.67 -9.18 -33.03
C ASP A 1099 29.97 -8.74 -34.48
N ALA A 1100 29.24 -7.75 -35.00
CA ALA A 1100 29.50 -7.10 -36.30
C ALA A 1100 30.62 -6.04 -36.26
N GLY A 1101 31.28 -5.85 -35.12
CA GLY A 1101 32.38 -4.89 -34.99
C GLY A 1101 31.96 -3.49 -34.54
N ILE A 1102 30.76 -3.32 -33.97
CA ILE A 1102 30.17 -2.03 -33.60
C ILE A 1102 29.86 -2.01 -32.10
N ASN A 1103 30.45 -1.07 -31.36
CA ASN A 1103 30.20 -0.85 -29.95
C ASN A 1103 29.11 0.20 -29.73
N VAL A 1104 27.92 -0.25 -29.34
CA VAL A 1104 26.78 0.57 -28.93
C VAL A 1104 26.09 -0.08 -27.74
N GLN A 1105 25.71 0.73 -26.74
CA GLN A 1105 25.16 0.23 -25.48
C GLN A 1105 23.62 0.29 -25.48
N PRO A 1106 22.95 -0.73 -24.94
CA PRO A 1106 21.50 -0.74 -24.81
C PRO A 1106 21.07 0.07 -23.58
N ILE A 1107 19.93 0.73 -23.70
CA ILE A 1107 19.21 1.35 -22.60
C ILE A 1107 17.94 0.52 -22.39
N LEU A 1108 17.88 -0.11 -21.22
CA LEU A 1108 16.93 -1.16 -20.88
C LEU A 1108 16.06 -0.72 -19.70
N TYR A 1109 14.91 -1.36 -19.50
CA TYR A 1109 14.12 -1.20 -18.29
C TYR A 1109 14.93 -1.58 -17.02
N PRO A 1110 14.89 -0.79 -15.93
CA PRO A 1110 14.01 0.38 -15.71
C PRO A 1110 14.62 1.74 -16.11
N ALA A 1111 15.79 1.80 -16.75
CA ALA A 1111 16.41 3.08 -17.12
C ALA A 1111 15.58 3.88 -18.15
N VAL A 1112 14.78 3.19 -18.96
CA VAL A 1112 13.67 3.71 -19.77
C VAL A 1112 12.51 2.71 -19.66
N GLU A 1113 11.28 3.12 -19.95
CA GLU A 1113 10.12 2.21 -20.02
C GLU A 1113 10.38 1.05 -21.00
N GLU A 1114 9.75 -0.11 -20.80
CA GLU A 1114 10.02 -1.30 -21.62
C GLU A 1114 9.71 -1.08 -23.11
N SER A 1115 8.61 -0.37 -23.41
CA SER A 1115 8.21 0.09 -24.75
C SER A 1115 9.13 1.16 -25.33
N ALA A 1116 9.94 1.80 -24.49
CA ALA A 1116 10.86 2.86 -24.84
C ALA A 1116 12.33 2.37 -24.85
N ALA A 1117 12.57 1.07 -24.64
CA ALA A 1117 13.89 0.45 -24.72
C ALA A 1117 14.55 0.75 -26.08
N ARG A 1118 15.86 1.05 -26.06
CA ARG A 1118 16.55 1.61 -27.23
C ARG A 1118 18.06 1.35 -27.22
N LEU A 1119 18.69 1.48 -28.38
CA LEU A 1119 20.13 1.75 -28.49
C LEU A 1119 20.34 3.25 -28.62
N ARG A 1120 21.36 3.81 -27.95
CA ARG A 1120 21.73 5.22 -28.11
C ARG A 1120 23.04 5.33 -28.85
N PHE A 1121 23.01 6.02 -29.99
CA PHE A 1121 24.19 6.28 -30.79
C PHE A 1121 24.69 7.70 -30.52
N PHE A 1122 25.92 7.78 -29.98
CA PHE A 1122 26.64 9.04 -29.80
C PHE A 1122 27.58 9.24 -30.99
N VAL A 1123 27.18 10.09 -31.93
CA VAL A 1123 27.96 10.39 -33.13
C VAL A 1123 29.09 11.36 -32.76
N THR A 1124 30.32 11.11 -33.22
CA THR A 1124 31.46 12.03 -33.10
C THR A 1124 31.83 12.66 -34.45
N SER A 1125 32.49 13.82 -34.40
CA SER A 1125 33.12 14.48 -35.56
C SER A 1125 34.19 13.62 -36.23
N MET A 1126 34.67 12.59 -35.54
CA MET A 1126 35.71 11.68 -36.02
C MET A 1126 35.17 10.53 -36.88
N HIS A 1127 33.87 10.25 -36.82
CA HIS A 1127 33.29 9.20 -37.68
C HIS A 1127 33.44 9.59 -39.15
N ASN A 1128 33.71 8.59 -40.00
CA ASN A 1128 33.64 8.75 -41.44
C ASN A 1128 32.33 8.20 -42.00
N GLU A 1129 32.02 8.56 -43.25
CA GLU A 1129 30.78 8.17 -43.92
C GLU A 1129 30.64 6.65 -44.07
N GLU A 1130 31.73 5.93 -44.31
CA GLU A 1130 31.74 4.47 -44.45
C GLU A 1130 31.33 3.79 -43.14
N GLN A 1131 31.90 4.22 -42.00
CA GLN A 1131 31.54 3.71 -40.67
C GLN A 1131 30.05 3.91 -40.35
N ILE A 1132 29.51 5.07 -40.68
CA ILE A 1132 28.09 5.41 -40.44
C ILE A 1132 27.18 4.54 -41.29
N ARG A 1133 27.41 4.49 -42.60
CA ARG A 1133 26.59 3.69 -43.53
C ARG A 1133 26.65 2.20 -43.20
N PHE A 1134 27.84 1.68 -42.92
CA PHE A 1134 28.04 0.30 -42.49
C PHE A 1134 27.25 0.00 -41.21
N THR A 1135 27.33 0.88 -40.21
CA THR A 1135 26.63 0.70 -38.93
C THR A 1135 25.12 0.65 -39.10
N VAL A 1136 24.55 1.59 -39.84
CA VAL A 1136 23.10 1.65 -40.06
C VAL A 1136 22.62 0.44 -40.88
N GLU A 1137 23.39 -0.01 -41.87
CA GLU A 1137 23.08 -1.21 -42.64
C GLU A 1137 23.06 -2.46 -41.74
N GLN A 1138 24.12 -2.68 -40.96
CA GLN A 1138 24.18 -3.82 -40.02
C GLN A 1138 23.03 -3.77 -39.01
N LEU A 1139 22.74 -2.58 -38.48
CA LEU A 1139 21.66 -2.35 -37.52
C LEU A 1139 20.29 -2.72 -38.11
N ALA A 1140 19.99 -2.25 -39.33
CA ALA A 1140 18.74 -2.54 -40.00
C ALA A 1140 18.57 -4.04 -40.29
N THR A 1141 19.61 -4.70 -40.79
CA THR A 1141 19.59 -6.15 -41.01
C THR A 1141 19.38 -6.91 -39.71
N ALA A 1142 20.17 -6.59 -38.68
CA ALA A 1142 20.07 -7.27 -37.40
C ALA A 1142 18.71 -7.06 -36.71
N TYR A 1143 18.12 -5.88 -36.83
CA TYR A 1143 16.81 -5.56 -36.26
C TYR A 1143 15.68 -6.33 -36.97
N GLN A 1144 15.70 -6.39 -38.30
CA GLN A 1144 14.74 -7.19 -39.06
C GLN A 1144 14.82 -8.69 -38.70
N ASP A 1145 16.02 -9.22 -38.51
CA ASP A 1145 16.25 -10.61 -38.12
C ASP A 1145 15.93 -10.91 -36.64
N ILE A 1146 15.68 -9.89 -35.80
CA ILE A 1146 15.20 -10.08 -34.41
C ILE A 1146 13.67 -10.04 -34.37
N ILE A 1147 13.04 -9.25 -35.24
CA ILE A 1147 11.58 -9.10 -35.30
C ILE A 1147 10.90 -10.25 -36.07
N ARG A 1148 11.61 -10.92 -36.98
CA ARG A 1148 11.16 -12.17 -37.62
C ARG A 1148 11.31 -13.36 -36.70
#